data_AF-A0A1Y3WDG4-F1
#
_entry.id   AF-A0A1Y3WDG4-F1
#
_cell.length_a   1.000
_cell.length_b   1.000
_cell.length_c   1.000
_cell.angle_alpha   90.00
_cell.angle_beta   90.00
_cell.angle_gamma   90.00
#
_symmetry.space_group_name_H-M   'P 1'
#
loop_
_entity.id
_entity.type
_entity.pdbx_description
1 polymer ?
#
loop_
_entity_poly.entity_id
_entity_poly.type
_entity_poly.pdbx_seq_one_letter_code
_entity_poly.pdbx_strand_id
1 'polypeptide(L)'
;MRTFNYENVKNPEYFCDGRAEAHSDHAYYASEADRETGCSLFQESLNGIWKFHYAKNYDAVVPGFEKDEYCCASWDDIRVPAHIQMEGYDAPQYANTQYPWEGREDIRPGEIPEHFNPVASYVKYFRVPERMKGKRLFISFQGAESGMAVWVNGTFVGYSEDTFTPSDFELTDYVREGENKLAVQVFKWTSGSWCEDQDFYRFSGLYRDVYLYTVPEVHIRDLRIRAVPDETLEKAELEICTRTWGSGKAKFVLSYHGEVCFEEEKELNGENVFTWEIDHPALWSAEEPNLYDLSITVTDASGTLMEIIPEKVGFRRFEMKDRIMTLNGKRIVFKGVNRHEFSSVSGRHVSEEELRKDLTIMKQNNINAVRTCHYPNSSLIYRLCDKYGLYLIDEANLESHGSWDTYPMDGDEDFIVPNDKPEWLAMMLDRVNSMYQRDKNHPSILIWSCGNESFGGKDIYEMSQFFRKEDPTRLVHYEGVFQDRRYNDTSDMESQMYTPVEKIKEFLAKDRSKPFICCEYTHAMGNSCGAMHKYTDLTDTEPLYQGGFIWDYIDQTIYKKDRYGNEFQAYGGDFNERPTDYNFSANGIVYGGDREPSPKMQEVKFNYQNITAEVTKDQVKVINKNLFLNTGVYECVVTAARNGKTVRELVMATDVEPLSEKVYDLPLPKETIPGEYTITVSFRLKENTIWAKAGHEVAFGQYVYAIREEKKACRRPVKVIRSKHNIGVRGESFEAIFSGPEGGLVSYRYAGKEMIKEIPKPNFWRAPVDNDQGNQMPKRYAQWKIASMYASHKDYRGDDLCKVLLPEVEAAEDSVKVTYTYLLPTTPAGECTMTYVVTGDGTVQVTLSYDPVKELGDMPEFGVMLKLDADYDHVTWYGLGPEETYADRKKGAKLGIYRNLVKDNMARYIVPQECGAKEEVRYAKVTDRSGRGMLFEMDEKSGPMMFSALPYTPHELENAKHPYELPQVHYTVVRAALGQMGIAGDDSWLSVTHPEYLLNADKKMEFTFRFRGI
;
A
#
# COMPACT_ATOMS: atom_id res chain seq x y z
N MET A 1 7.41 -37.13 34.05
CA MET A 1 6.81 -35.84 33.65
C MET A 1 7.79 -35.17 32.71
N ARG A 2 7.31 -34.59 31.59
CA ARG A 2 8.16 -33.77 30.72
C ARG A 2 8.56 -32.51 31.48
N THR A 3 9.76 -32.01 31.24
CA THR A 3 10.27 -30.77 31.85
C THR A 3 10.80 -29.87 30.74
N PHE A 4 10.47 -28.59 30.78
CA PHE A 4 11.00 -27.61 29.84
C PHE A 4 12.51 -27.45 29.99
N ASN A 5 13.22 -27.33 28.87
CA ASN A 5 14.64 -27.05 28.81
C ASN A 5 14.89 -25.86 27.87
N TYR A 6 15.46 -24.77 28.38
CA TYR A 6 15.70 -23.56 27.60
C TYR A 6 16.69 -23.77 26.45
N GLU A 7 17.62 -24.71 26.56
CA GLU A 7 18.54 -25.01 25.45
C GLU A 7 17.82 -25.48 24.19
N ASN A 8 16.59 -25.98 24.32
CA ASN A 8 15.79 -26.37 23.17
C ASN A 8 15.28 -25.17 22.36
N VAL A 9 15.15 -23.98 22.96
CA VAL A 9 14.73 -22.74 22.27
C VAL A 9 15.78 -22.30 21.22
N LYS A 10 17.02 -22.76 21.40
CA LYS A 10 18.17 -22.52 20.52
C LYS A 10 18.34 -23.60 19.46
N ASN A 11 17.39 -24.52 19.29
CA ASN A 11 17.53 -25.64 18.37
C ASN A 11 16.44 -25.60 17.28
N PRO A 12 16.79 -25.36 16.00
CA PRO A 12 15.81 -25.33 14.91
C PRO A 12 15.07 -26.67 14.69
N GLU A 13 15.59 -27.79 15.22
CA GLU A 13 14.90 -29.09 15.20
C GLU A 13 13.82 -29.23 16.30
N TYR A 14 13.76 -28.31 17.27
CA TYR A 14 12.76 -28.30 18.35
C TYR A 14 11.88 -27.06 18.25
N PHE A 15 10.87 -27.12 17.40
CA PHE A 15 9.92 -26.02 17.15
C PHE A 15 8.50 -26.34 17.65
N CYS A 16 8.20 -27.60 17.99
CA CYS A 16 6.91 -28.00 18.55
C CYS A 16 7.04 -29.19 19.52
N ASP A 17 6.34 -29.14 20.66
CA ASP A 17 6.19 -30.26 21.62
C ASP A 17 4.81 -30.19 22.27
N GLY A 18 4.05 -31.28 22.22
CA GLY A 18 2.72 -31.34 22.83
C GLY A 18 1.64 -30.50 22.13
N ARG A 19 1.97 -29.84 21.01
CA ARG A 19 1.03 -29.12 20.16
C ARG A 19 0.13 -30.11 19.39
N ALA A 20 -1.16 -29.79 19.29
CA ALA A 20 -2.11 -30.56 18.48
C ALA A 20 -1.80 -30.41 16.98
N GLU A 21 -2.22 -31.38 16.18
CA GLU A 21 -2.08 -31.30 14.71
C GLU A 21 -2.94 -30.17 14.14
N ALA A 22 -2.35 -29.37 13.25
CA ALA A 22 -3.06 -28.31 12.55
C ALA A 22 -4.31 -28.83 11.81
N HIS A 23 -5.35 -28.00 11.76
CA HIS A 23 -6.64 -28.30 11.15
C HIS A 23 -7.24 -27.03 10.53
N SER A 24 -8.31 -27.22 9.75
CA SER A 24 -9.08 -26.13 9.15
C SER A 24 -9.69 -25.18 10.18
N ASP A 25 -9.83 -23.92 9.80
CA ASP A 25 -10.36 -22.83 10.60
C ASP A 25 -11.90 -22.87 10.79
N HIS A 26 -12.56 -23.97 10.43
CA HIS A 26 -14.01 -24.05 10.39
C HIS A 26 -14.63 -23.87 11.77
N ALA A 27 -15.73 -23.11 11.84
CA ALA A 27 -16.46 -22.91 13.08
C ALA A 27 -17.44 -24.05 13.32
N TYR A 28 -17.66 -24.41 14.60
CA TYR A 28 -18.63 -25.41 15.01
C TYR A 28 -19.43 -24.94 16.23
N TYR A 29 -20.72 -25.26 16.25
CA TYR A 29 -21.70 -24.75 17.20
C TYR A 29 -22.51 -25.87 17.83
N ALA A 30 -22.88 -25.74 19.10
CA ALA A 30 -23.64 -26.77 19.81
C ALA A 30 -25.15 -26.76 19.46
N SER A 31 -25.64 -25.66 18.91
CA SER A 31 -27.05 -25.46 18.59
C SER A 31 -27.25 -24.45 17.46
N GLU A 32 -28.46 -24.41 16.90
CA GLU A 32 -28.84 -23.42 15.89
C GLU A 32 -28.80 -21.98 16.46
N ALA A 33 -29.18 -21.81 17.73
CA ALA A 33 -29.14 -20.50 18.39
C ALA A 33 -27.69 -20.00 18.57
N ASP A 34 -26.76 -20.90 18.90
CA ASP A 34 -25.33 -20.59 18.98
C ASP A 34 -24.81 -20.14 17.61
N ARG A 35 -25.19 -20.86 16.55
CA ARG A 35 -24.82 -20.56 15.16
C ARG A 35 -25.33 -19.19 14.71
N GLU A 36 -26.60 -18.88 14.99
CA GLU A 36 -27.22 -17.59 14.63
C GLU A 36 -26.56 -16.40 15.35
N THR A 37 -26.11 -16.60 16.59
CA THR A 37 -25.44 -15.56 17.37
C THR A 37 -23.93 -15.48 17.12
N GLY A 38 -23.34 -16.48 16.46
CA GLY A 38 -21.89 -16.61 16.30
C GLY A 38 -21.14 -16.89 17.61
N CYS A 39 -21.85 -17.18 18.70
CA CYS A 39 -21.29 -17.43 20.03
C CYS A 39 -21.30 -18.93 20.31
N SER A 40 -20.15 -19.59 20.14
CA SER A 40 -20.06 -21.04 20.37
C SER A 40 -20.01 -21.36 21.87
N LEU A 41 -20.96 -22.17 22.36
CA LEU A 41 -20.88 -22.74 23.72
C LEU A 41 -19.66 -23.64 23.92
N PHE A 42 -19.01 -24.06 22.84
CA PHE A 42 -17.77 -24.84 22.87
C PHE A 42 -16.52 -24.01 23.12
N GLN A 43 -16.59 -22.69 23.07
CA GLN A 43 -15.44 -21.80 23.30
C GLN A 43 -15.65 -20.90 24.53
N GLU A 44 -14.55 -20.53 25.19
CA GLU A 44 -14.51 -19.55 26.27
C GLU A 44 -13.26 -18.69 26.09
N SER A 45 -13.44 -17.38 25.87
CA SER A 45 -12.32 -16.47 25.70
C SER A 45 -11.50 -16.37 27.00
N LEU A 46 -10.17 -16.38 26.85
CA LEU A 46 -9.23 -16.03 27.92
C LEU A 46 -8.65 -14.62 27.73
N ASN A 47 -9.08 -13.88 26.71
CA ASN A 47 -8.68 -12.50 26.48
C ASN A 47 -9.00 -11.59 27.69
N GLY A 48 -8.39 -10.42 27.69
CA GLY A 48 -8.47 -9.44 28.76
C GLY A 48 -7.20 -9.41 29.59
N ILE A 49 -7.33 -9.21 30.91
CA ILE A 49 -6.18 -8.97 31.78
C ILE A 49 -5.53 -10.29 32.23
N TRP A 50 -4.21 -10.33 32.11
CA TRP A 50 -3.32 -11.40 32.60
C TRP A 50 -2.27 -10.79 33.52
N LYS A 51 -1.76 -11.60 34.45
CA LYS A 51 -0.59 -11.24 35.26
C LYS A 51 0.67 -11.35 34.44
N PHE A 52 1.60 -10.42 34.61
CA PHE A 52 2.70 -10.21 33.69
C PHE A 52 4.01 -9.87 34.39
N HIS A 53 5.10 -10.43 33.88
CA HIS A 53 6.45 -10.08 34.24
C HIS A 53 7.33 -10.00 33.00
N TYR A 54 8.10 -8.92 32.89
CA TYR A 54 9.08 -8.70 31.82
C TYR A 54 10.50 -8.93 32.34
N ALA A 55 11.27 -9.74 31.63
CA ALA A 55 12.69 -9.94 31.86
C ALA A 55 13.49 -9.57 30.60
N LYS A 56 14.68 -8.97 30.77
CA LYS A 56 15.55 -8.60 29.63
C LYS A 56 16.16 -9.81 28.90
N ASN A 57 16.25 -10.95 29.57
CA ASN A 57 16.79 -12.22 29.09
C ASN A 57 16.33 -13.36 30.01
N TYR A 58 16.59 -14.61 29.61
CA TYR A 58 16.14 -15.80 30.35
C TYR A 58 16.72 -15.89 31.77
N ASP A 59 17.97 -15.48 31.99
CA ASP A 59 18.58 -15.49 33.33
C ASP A 59 17.90 -14.54 34.33
N ALA A 60 17.17 -13.55 33.83
CA ALA A 60 16.44 -12.57 34.62
C ALA A 60 14.96 -12.94 34.85
N VAL A 61 14.48 -14.09 34.37
CA VAL A 61 13.12 -14.55 34.64
C VAL A 61 12.95 -14.95 36.11
N VAL A 62 11.72 -14.99 36.60
CA VAL A 62 11.40 -15.42 37.97
C VAL A 62 11.42 -16.95 38.04
N PRO A 63 12.40 -17.59 38.73
CA PRO A 63 12.51 -19.04 38.72
C PRO A 63 11.34 -19.69 39.49
N GLY A 64 10.71 -20.70 38.88
CA GLY A 64 9.62 -21.43 39.51
C GLY A 64 8.28 -20.70 39.49
N PHE A 65 8.13 -19.61 38.71
CA PHE A 65 6.87 -18.89 38.60
C PHE A 65 5.74 -19.75 38.03
N GLU A 66 6.07 -20.80 37.27
CA GLU A 66 5.13 -21.75 36.69
C GLU A 66 4.54 -22.71 37.73
N LYS A 67 5.23 -22.93 38.86
CA LYS A 67 4.81 -23.84 39.93
C LYS A 67 3.48 -23.40 40.54
N ASP A 68 2.68 -24.37 40.96
CA ASP A 68 1.36 -24.13 41.53
C ASP A 68 1.42 -23.27 42.80
N GLU A 69 2.43 -23.49 43.64
CA GLU A 69 2.56 -22.81 44.93
C GLU A 69 3.08 -21.36 44.82
N TYR A 70 3.60 -20.96 43.66
CA TYR A 70 4.11 -19.61 43.44
C TYR A 70 2.95 -18.65 43.12
N CYS A 71 2.74 -17.61 43.93
CA CYS A 71 1.65 -16.66 43.71
C CYS A 71 2.10 -15.49 42.82
N CYS A 72 1.47 -15.32 41.66
CA CYS A 72 1.73 -14.22 40.73
C CYS A 72 0.70 -13.08 40.84
N ALA A 73 -0.21 -13.12 41.83
CA ALA A 73 -1.30 -12.14 41.94
C ALA A 73 -0.82 -10.69 42.14
N SER A 74 0.40 -10.51 42.66
CA SER A 74 1.03 -9.19 42.87
C SER A 74 1.85 -8.70 41.68
N TRP A 75 1.91 -9.45 40.58
CA TRP A 75 2.56 -9.01 39.34
C TRP A 75 1.75 -7.91 38.66
N ASP A 76 2.42 -7.23 37.72
CA ASP A 76 1.79 -6.27 36.83
C ASP A 76 0.69 -6.93 36.01
N ASP A 77 -0.19 -6.10 35.45
CA ASP A 77 -1.28 -6.52 34.59
C ASP A 77 -0.95 -6.15 33.14
N ILE A 78 -1.27 -7.04 32.20
CA ILE A 78 -1.17 -6.79 30.75
C ILE A 78 -2.45 -7.22 30.04
N ARG A 79 -2.77 -6.56 28.93
CA ARG A 79 -3.83 -7.00 28.02
C ARG A 79 -3.34 -8.14 27.14
N VAL A 80 -4.21 -9.12 26.94
CA VAL A 80 -4.06 -10.18 25.93
C VAL A 80 -5.36 -10.22 25.12
N PRO A 81 -5.30 -10.11 23.78
CA PRO A 81 -4.10 -9.95 22.96
C PRO A 81 -3.47 -8.55 23.04
N ALA A 82 -2.13 -8.49 23.01
CA ALA A 82 -1.34 -7.29 22.72
C ALA A 82 0.14 -7.65 22.51
N HIS A 83 0.85 -6.87 21.69
CA HIS A 83 2.31 -6.85 21.74
C HIS A 83 2.78 -6.08 22.98
N ILE A 84 3.80 -6.58 23.67
CA ILE A 84 4.27 -5.98 24.93
C ILE A 84 4.81 -4.55 24.74
N GLN A 85 5.36 -4.25 23.55
CA GLN A 85 5.85 -2.93 23.15
C GLN A 85 4.72 -1.90 23.07
N MET A 86 3.51 -2.34 22.74
CA MET A 86 2.32 -1.47 22.70
C MET A 86 1.70 -1.26 24.09
N GLU A 87 2.13 -2.05 25.08
CA GLU A 87 1.72 -1.95 26.49
C GLU A 87 2.77 -1.25 27.37
N GLY A 88 3.86 -0.74 26.78
CA GLY A 88 4.88 0.05 27.46
C GLY A 88 6.10 -0.73 27.97
N TYR A 89 6.26 -2.00 27.56
CA TYR A 89 7.43 -2.82 27.86
C TYR A 89 8.31 -2.98 26.62
N ASP A 90 9.62 -2.82 26.75
CA ASP A 90 10.55 -2.84 25.61
C ASP A 90 10.23 -1.73 24.57
N ALA A 91 11.04 -1.60 23.53
CA ALA A 91 10.79 -0.71 22.40
C ALA A 91 10.38 -1.52 21.16
N PRO A 92 9.39 -1.05 20.38
CA PRO A 92 9.17 -1.62 19.05
C PRO A 92 10.38 -1.28 18.17
N GLN A 93 10.85 -2.25 17.38
CA GLN A 93 12.06 -2.06 16.58
C GLN A 93 11.79 -2.30 15.10
N TYR A 94 11.93 -1.27 14.27
CA TYR A 94 11.85 -1.44 12.82
C TYR A 94 13.22 -1.70 12.21
N ALA A 95 13.35 -2.79 11.46
CA ALA A 95 14.53 -3.17 10.68
C ALA A 95 14.09 -3.91 9.42
N ASN A 96 14.73 -3.60 8.28
CA ASN A 96 14.48 -4.19 6.98
C ASN A 96 15.23 -5.54 6.89
N THR A 97 16.44 -5.56 6.32
CA THR A 97 17.24 -6.79 6.14
C THR A 97 18.15 -7.12 7.31
N GLN A 98 18.38 -6.15 8.20
CA GLN A 98 19.28 -6.35 9.33
C GLN A 98 18.59 -7.14 10.44
N TYR A 99 19.25 -8.19 10.91
CA TYR A 99 18.75 -8.89 12.08
C TYR A 99 18.78 -7.97 13.32
N PRO A 100 17.78 -8.05 14.22
CA PRO A 100 17.63 -7.07 15.31
C PRO A 100 18.77 -7.04 16.34
N TRP A 101 19.55 -8.13 16.41
CA TRP A 101 20.69 -8.32 17.29
C TRP A 101 22.03 -7.88 16.66
N GLU A 102 22.06 -7.47 15.39
CA GLU A 102 23.29 -7.06 14.72
C GLU A 102 24.00 -5.91 15.44
N GLY A 103 25.34 -6.01 15.48
CA GLY A 103 26.19 -5.07 16.20
C GLY A 103 26.10 -5.16 17.73
N ARG A 104 25.26 -6.05 18.28
CA ARG A 104 25.13 -6.26 19.73
C ARG A 104 25.72 -7.60 20.18
N GLU A 105 25.42 -8.68 19.46
CA GLU A 105 25.93 -10.02 19.73
C GLU A 105 26.42 -10.67 18.42
N ASP A 106 27.51 -11.42 18.51
CA ASP A 106 28.13 -12.14 17.38
C ASP A 106 27.64 -13.59 17.41
N ILE A 107 26.59 -13.87 16.66
CA ILE A 107 25.89 -15.17 16.63
C ILE A 107 25.64 -15.62 15.19
N ARG A 108 25.58 -16.93 14.97
CA ARG A 108 25.35 -17.56 13.65
C ARG A 108 23.96 -18.18 13.54
N PRO A 109 23.45 -18.45 12.32
CA PRO A 109 22.17 -19.12 12.11
C PRO A 109 22.03 -20.39 12.95
N GLY A 110 20.93 -20.48 13.70
CA GLY A 110 20.66 -21.53 14.67
C GLY A 110 21.00 -21.14 16.11
N GLU A 111 21.82 -20.11 16.34
CA GLU A 111 22.05 -19.50 17.67
C GLU A 111 21.03 -18.37 17.93
N ILE A 112 20.89 -17.94 19.19
CA ILE A 112 20.02 -16.81 19.57
C ILE A 112 20.79 -15.87 20.51
N PRO A 113 20.45 -14.58 20.59
CA PRO A 113 21.09 -13.68 21.54
C PRO A 113 20.80 -14.10 22.99
N GLU A 114 21.76 -13.91 23.89
CA GLU A 114 21.67 -14.25 25.31
C GLU A 114 21.80 -13.02 26.22
N HIS A 115 22.55 -12.01 25.80
CA HIS A 115 22.71 -10.78 26.58
C HIS A 115 21.40 -10.00 26.64
N PHE A 116 20.76 -9.83 25.49
CA PHE A 116 19.42 -9.26 25.37
C PHE A 116 18.56 -10.22 24.57
N ASN A 117 17.60 -10.87 25.23
CA ASN A 117 16.55 -11.66 24.58
C ASN A 117 15.30 -11.61 25.46
N PRO A 118 14.50 -10.53 25.34
CA PRO A 118 13.39 -10.29 26.22
C PRO A 118 12.47 -11.51 26.38
N VAL A 119 12.13 -11.81 27.63
CA VAL A 119 11.25 -12.91 28.00
C VAL A 119 10.03 -12.34 28.73
N ALA A 120 8.86 -12.69 28.24
CA ALA A 120 7.57 -12.26 28.74
C ALA A 120 6.86 -13.43 29.43
N SER A 121 6.69 -13.34 30.75
CA SER A 121 6.00 -14.35 31.55
C SER A 121 4.56 -13.91 31.84
N TYR A 122 3.60 -14.68 31.35
CA TYR A 122 2.17 -14.45 31.51
C TYR A 122 1.55 -15.47 32.47
N VAL A 123 0.63 -15.05 33.33
CA VAL A 123 -0.15 -15.94 34.19
C VAL A 123 -1.64 -15.58 34.16
N LYS A 124 -2.47 -16.58 33.90
CA LYS A 124 -3.92 -16.50 34.04
C LYS A 124 -4.40 -17.50 35.09
N TYR A 125 -5.11 -17.01 36.09
CA TYR A 125 -5.91 -17.85 36.97
C TYR A 125 -7.31 -17.97 36.36
N PHE A 126 -7.76 -19.20 36.12
CA PHE A 126 -9.05 -19.46 35.50
C PHE A 126 -9.75 -20.64 36.14
N ARG A 127 -11.07 -20.73 35.96
CA ARG A 127 -11.85 -21.90 36.31
C ARG A 127 -12.39 -22.49 35.01
N VAL A 128 -12.33 -23.81 34.87
CA VAL A 128 -12.96 -24.49 33.73
C VAL A 128 -14.46 -24.19 33.77
N PRO A 129 -15.04 -23.60 32.72
CA PRO A 129 -16.47 -23.29 32.69
C PRO A 129 -17.32 -24.54 32.93
N GLU A 130 -18.45 -24.40 33.61
CA GLU A 130 -19.28 -25.55 34.01
C GLU A 130 -19.69 -26.43 32.82
N ARG A 131 -19.97 -25.79 31.68
CA ARG A 131 -20.34 -26.45 30.41
C ARG A 131 -19.23 -27.27 29.74
N MET A 132 -17.98 -27.09 30.19
CA MET A 132 -16.79 -27.77 29.68
C MET A 132 -16.21 -28.80 30.66
N LYS A 133 -16.71 -28.86 31.90
CA LYS A 133 -16.21 -29.81 32.92
C LYS A 133 -16.40 -31.26 32.48
N GLY A 134 -15.37 -32.08 32.68
CA GLY A 134 -15.37 -33.51 32.35
C GLY A 134 -15.29 -33.82 30.85
N LYS A 135 -15.23 -32.80 29.99
CA LYS A 135 -15.01 -32.95 28.55
C LYS A 135 -13.52 -32.80 28.23
N ARG A 136 -13.13 -33.18 27.00
CA ARG A 136 -11.81 -32.84 26.48
C ARG A 136 -11.68 -31.33 26.41
N LEU A 137 -10.60 -30.79 26.97
CA LEU A 137 -10.36 -29.36 27.07
C LEU A 137 -9.08 -29.03 26.33
N PHE A 138 -9.13 -27.99 25.52
CA PHE A 138 -8.00 -27.47 24.78
C PHE A 138 -7.84 -25.98 25.07
N ILE A 139 -6.65 -25.47 24.81
CA ILE A 139 -6.36 -24.05 24.70
C ILE A 139 -5.81 -23.77 23.31
N SER A 140 -6.24 -22.67 22.70
CA SER A 140 -5.70 -22.16 21.46
C SER A 140 -5.05 -20.80 21.69
N PHE A 141 -3.81 -20.66 21.22
CA PHE A 141 -3.12 -19.38 21.08
C PHE A 141 -3.08 -19.05 19.59
N GLN A 142 -3.81 -18.02 19.16
CA GLN A 142 -3.96 -17.70 17.73
C GLN A 142 -2.74 -16.97 17.13
N GLY A 143 -1.77 -16.58 17.96
CA GLY A 143 -0.52 -15.94 17.56
C GLY A 143 0.32 -15.52 18.77
N ALA A 144 1.58 -15.95 18.79
CA ALA A 144 2.54 -15.69 19.86
C ALA A 144 3.93 -15.43 19.24
N GLU A 145 4.45 -14.21 19.42
CA GLU A 145 5.72 -13.79 18.79
C GLU A 145 6.90 -13.87 19.78
N SER A 146 7.96 -14.67 19.55
CA SER A 146 8.20 -15.58 18.41
C SER A 146 8.09 -17.08 18.75
N GLY A 147 8.12 -17.42 20.04
CA GLY A 147 7.91 -18.80 20.52
C GLY A 147 7.51 -18.84 21.98
N MET A 148 6.81 -19.91 22.39
CA MET A 148 6.22 -19.99 23.72
C MET A 148 6.32 -21.38 24.37
N ALA A 149 6.49 -21.39 25.68
CA ALA A 149 6.37 -22.56 26.55
C ALA A 149 5.14 -22.44 27.47
N VAL A 150 4.40 -23.53 27.67
CA VAL A 150 3.10 -23.54 28.36
C VAL A 150 3.11 -24.53 29.53
N TRP A 151 2.60 -24.07 30.67
CA TRP A 151 2.39 -24.89 31.88
C TRP A 151 0.99 -24.69 32.44
N VAL A 152 0.45 -25.77 33.00
CA VAL A 152 -0.80 -25.74 33.78
C VAL A 152 -0.54 -26.40 35.13
N ASN A 153 -0.86 -25.67 36.21
CA ASN A 153 -0.69 -26.14 37.59
C ASN A 153 0.74 -26.69 37.87
N GLY A 154 1.78 -26.01 37.36
CA GLY A 154 3.18 -26.41 37.50
C GLY A 154 3.65 -27.54 36.58
N THR A 155 2.77 -28.14 35.77
CA THR A 155 3.14 -29.21 34.84
C THR A 155 3.36 -28.64 33.44
N PHE A 156 4.48 -28.98 32.81
CA PHE A 156 4.79 -28.59 31.44
C PHE A 156 3.86 -29.30 30.46
N VAL A 157 3.16 -28.51 29.64
CA VAL A 157 2.20 -28.98 28.63
C VAL A 157 2.89 -29.10 27.28
N GLY A 158 3.64 -28.07 26.86
CA GLY A 158 4.25 -28.05 25.54
C GLY A 158 4.98 -26.76 25.18
N TYR A 159 5.51 -26.75 23.95
CA TYR A 159 6.27 -25.68 23.32
C TYR A 159 5.81 -25.49 21.86
N SER A 160 5.85 -24.25 21.36
CA SER A 160 5.62 -23.95 19.93
C SER A 160 6.39 -22.72 19.46
N GLU A 161 6.86 -22.77 18.21
CA GLU A 161 7.27 -21.64 17.37
C GLU A 161 6.30 -21.50 16.18
N ASP A 162 6.59 -20.54 15.28
CA ASP A 162 5.73 -19.97 14.23
C ASP A 162 4.75 -18.92 14.77
N THR A 163 5.13 -17.66 14.61
CA THR A 163 4.40 -16.50 15.12
C THR A 163 2.97 -16.39 14.60
N PHE A 164 2.72 -16.79 13.35
CA PHE A 164 1.54 -16.37 12.59
C PHE A 164 0.48 -17.46 12.37
N THR A 165 0.72 -18.69 12.85
CA THR A 165 -0.29 -19.77 12.83
C THR A 165 -0.71 -20.19 14.25
N PRO A 166 -1.94 -20.71 14.43
CA PRO A 166 -2.43 -21.09 15.75
C PRO A 166 -1.64 -22.25 16.39
N SER A 167 -1.53 -22.20 17.72
CA SER A 167 -0.90 -23.24 18.52
C SER A 167 -1.86 -23.76 19.58
N ASP A 168 -2.27 -25.02 19.40
CA ASP A 168 -3.29 -25.67 20.22
C ASP A 168 -2.68 -26.73 21.15
N PHE A 169 -3.15 -26.80 22.40
CA PHE A 169 -2.70 -27.80 23.37
C PHE A 169 -3.88 -28.44 24.10
N GLU A 170 -3.85 -29.76 24.27
CA GLU A 170 -4.84 -30.48 25.09
C GLU A 170 -4.50 -30.33 26.58
N LEU A 171 -5.46 -29.79 27.34
CA LEU A 171 -5.34 -29.48 28.76
C LEU A 171 -6.04 -30.48 29.69
N THR A 172 -6.79 -31.44 29.13
CA THR A 172 -7.68 -32.37 29.86
C THR A 172 -7.03 -32.98 31.09
N ASP A 173 -5.80 -33.49 30.96
CA ASP A 173 -5.08 -34.19 32.03
C ASP A 173 -4.31 -33.26 32.99
N TYR A 174 -4.27 -31.96 32.70
CA TYR A 174 -3.49 -30.98 33.45
C TYR A 174 -4.35 -30.08 34.35
N VAL A 175 -5.65 -29.99 34.07
CA VAL A 175 -6.60 -29.20 34.85
C VAL A 175 -7.14 -29.96 36.06
N ARG A 176 -7.60 -29.21 37.06
CA ARG A 176 -8.26 -29.72 38.27
C ARG A 176 -9.56 -28.98 38.56
N GLU A 177 -10.36 -29.54 39.47
CA GLU A 177 -11.54 -28.85 39.99
C GLU A 177 -11.16 -27.52 40.68
N GLY A 178 -11.96 -26.49 40.45
CA GLY A 178 -11.74 -25.17 41.02
C GLY A 178 -10.84 -24.30 40.15
N GLU A 179 -9.92 -23.58 40.81
CA GLU A 179 -9.01 -22.64 40.16
C GLU A 179 -7.77 -23.37 39.61
N ASN A 180 -7.42 -23.00 38.38
CA ASN A 180 -6.28 -23.49 37.62
C ASN A 180 -5.36 -22.33 37.32
N LYS A 181 -4.06 -22.58 37.39
CA LYS A 181 -3.02 -21.62 37.02
C LYS A 181 -2.45 -22.00 35.66
N LEU A 182 -2.69 -21.15 34.67
CA LEU A 182 -2.03 -21.19 33.37
C LEU A 182 -0.83 -20.25 33.43
N ALA A 183 0.36 -20.77 33.14
CA ALA A 183 1.59 -19.99 33.00
C ALA A 183 2.13 -20.16 31.57
N VAL A 184 2.52 -19.06 30.95
CA VAL A 184 3.07 -19.03 29.60
C VAL A 184 4.32 -18.17 29.61
N GLN A 185 5.38 -18.65 28.97
CA GLN A 185 6.59 -17.87 28.79
C GLN A 185 6.85 -17.69 27.30
N VAL A 186 6.89 -16.43 26.85
CA VAL A 186 7.13 -16.06 25.45
C VAL A 186 8.53 -15.48 25.32
N PHE A 187 9.28 -15.95 24.33
CA PHE A 187 10.64 -15.51 24.02
C PHE A 187 10.60 -14.58 22.81
N LYS A 188 11.30 -13.44 22.86
CA LYS A 188 11.35 -12.50 21.74
C LYS A 188 12.11 -13.08 20.54
N TRP A 189 13.18 -13.83 20.80
CA TRP A 189 13.95 -14.51 19.77
C TRP A 189 14.13 -15.99 20.09
N THR A 190 13.83 -16.83 19.10
CA THR A 190 14.02 -18.28 19.08
C THR A 190 14.85 -18.67 17.87
N SER A 191 15.20 -19.96 17.74
CA SER A 191 15.90 -20.43 16.53
C SER A 191 15.11 -20.13 15.23
N GLY A 192 13.78 -20.21 15.26
CA GLY A 192 12.92 -19.83 14.14
C GLY A 192 12.96 -18.36 13.75
N SER A 193 13.45 -17.45 14.61
CA SER A 193 13.53 -16.01 14.30
C SER A 193 14.49 -15.70 13.15
N TRP A 194 15.42 -16.58 12.81
CA TRP A 194 16.22 -16.47 11.58
C TRP A 194 15.39 -16.55 10.29
N CYS A 195 14.20 -17.16 10.37
CA CYS A 195 13.25 -17.32 9.26
C CYS A 195 12.00 -16.42 9.42
N GLU A 196 12.05 -15.42 10.29
CA GLU A 196 11.02 -14.40 10.46
C GLU A 196 11.62 -13.01 10.31
N ASP A 197 12.40 -12.82 9.24
CA ASP A 197 13.20 -11.63 8.95
C ASP A 197 12.49 -10.61 8.04
N GLN A 198 11.17 -10.51 8.11
CA GLN A 198 10.40 -9.60 7.26
C GLN A 198 10.74 -8.11 7.49
N ASP A 199 10.64 -7.30 6.42
CA ASP A 199 10.75 -5.84 6.50
C ASP A 199 9.57 -5.19 7.29
N PHE A 200 9.65 -5.24 8.61
CA PHE A 200 8.60 -4.77 9.51
C PHE A 200 9.09 -4.46 10.95
N TYR A 201 8.17 -4.05 11.82
CA TYR A 201 8.45 -3.84 13.25
C TYR A 201 8.57 -5.14 14.03
N ARG A 202 9.73 -5.42 14.62
CA ARG A 202 9.94 -6.52 15.55
C ARG A 202 9.22 -6.26 16.87
N PHE A 203 8.26 -7.12 17.19
CA PHE A 203 7.51 -7.07 18.43
C PHE A 203 7.76 -8.36 19.24
N SER A 204 6.96 -8.58 20.30
CA SER A 204 6.83 -9.88 20.96
C SER A 204 5.54 -9.96 21.79
N GLY A 205 5.15 -11.19 22.18
CA GLY A 205 4.05 -11.45 23.10
C GLY A 205 2.86 -12.16 22.49
N LEU A 206 1.80 -12.33 23.29
CA LEU A 206 0.54 -12.95 22.89
C LEU A 206 -0.34 -11.90 22.19
N TYR A 207 -0.23 -11.78 20.87
CA TYR A 207 -0.78 -10.66 20.10
C TYR A 207 -2.06 -10.98 19.31
N ARG A 208 -2.47 -12.25 19.26
CA ARG A 208 -3.80 -12.68 18.80
C ARG A 208 -4.53 -13.44 19.91
N ASP A 209 -5.81 -13.69 19.67
CA ASP A 209 -6.74 -14.23 20.67
C ASP A 209 -6.24 -15.51 21.35
N VAL A 210 -6.62 -15.63 22.63
CA VAL A 210 -6.40 -16.84 23.43
C VAL A 210 -7.75 -17.29 23.98
N TYR A 211 -8.08 -18.56 23.78
CA TYR A 211 -9.34 -19.12 24.27
C TYR A 211 -9.22 -20.60 24.63
N LEU A 212 -10.08 -21.03 25.56
CA LEU A 212 -10.34 -22.45 25.79
C LEU A 212 -11.39 -22.93 24.81
N TYR A 213 -11.25 -24.18 24.38
CA TYR A 213 -12.32 -24.85 23.65
C TYR A 213 -12.50 -26.30 24.08
N THR A 214 -13.69 -26.84 23.83
CA THR A 214 -14.04 -28.24 24.05
C THR A 214 -14.70 -28.79 22.80
N VAL A 215 -14.69 -30.12 22.64
CA VAL A 215 -15.28 -30.80 21.49
C VAL A 215 -16.33 -31.81 21.95
N PRO A 216 -17.38 -32.05 21.14
CA PRO A 216 -18.31 -33.15 21.39
C PRO A 216 -17.66 -34.54 21.22
N GLU A 217 -18.38 -35.60 21.63
CA GLU A 217 -17.91 -36.99 21.49
C GLU A 217 -17.78 -37.44 20.02
N VAL A 218 -18.65 -36.92 19.15
CA VAL A 218 -18.54 -37.03 17.70
C VAL A 218 -18.24 -35.65 17.15
N HIS A 219 -17.01 -35.46 16.64
CA HIS A 219 -16.49 -34.15 16.23
C HIS A 219 -15.68 -34.27 14.95
N ILE A 220 -16.04 -33.50 13.92
CA ILE A 220 -15.22 -33.32 12.72
C ILE A 220 -14.07 -32.39 13.10
N ARG A 221 -12.90 -32.96 13.41
CA ARG A 221 -11.72 -32.16 13.82
C ARG A 221 -11.07 -31.43 12.65
N ASP A 222 -11.23 -31.96 11.44
CA ASP A 222 -10.71 -31.33 10.23
C ASP A 222 -11.64 -31.59 9.04
N LEU A 223 -11.80 -30.55 8.22
CA LEU A 223 -12.69 -30.47 7.09
C LEU A 223 -11.91 -29.95 5.87
N ARG A 224 -11.96 -30.70 4.76
CA ARG A 224 -11.48 -30.22 3.44
C ARG A 224 -12.66 -30.13 2.49
N ILE A 225 -12.81 -28.99 1.83
CA ILE A 225 -13.81 -28.73 0.81
C ILE A 225 -13.09 -28.42 -0.49
N ARG A 226 -13.43 -29.14 -1.57
CA ARG A 226 -13.00 -28.83 -2.94
C ARG A 226 -14.22 -28.72 -3.83
N ALA A 227 -14.41 -27.55 -4.44
CA ALA A 227 -15.54 -27.21 -5.27
C ALA A 227 -15.05 -26.79 -6.66
N VAL A 228 -14.85 -27.77 -7.54
CA VAL A 228 -14.12 -27.58 -8.80
C VAL A 228 -15.04 -27.85 -9.99
N PRO A 229 -15.38 -26.80 -10.78
CA PRO A 229 -16.01 -26.96 -12.08
C PRO A 229 -15.16 -27.80 -13.04
N ASP A 230 -15.84 -28.54 -13.90
CA ASP A 230 -15.20 -29.20 -15.05
C ASP A 230 -14.71 -28.16 -16.08
N GLU A 231 -14.05 -28.61 -17.14
CA GLU A 231 -13.53 -27.70 -18.17
C GLU A 231 -14.63 -26.98 -18.97
N THR A 232 -15.86 -27.52 -19.00
CA THR A 232 -17.00 -26.91 -19.68
C THR A 232 -17.68 -25.84 -18.83
N LEU A 233 -17.45 -25.88 -17.50
CA LEU A 233 -18.10 -25.08 -16.47
C LEU A 233 -19.61 -25.36 -16.33
N GLU A 234 -20.15 -26.36 -17.04
CA GLU A 234 -21.56 -26.76 -16.95
C GLU A 234 -21.84 -27.64 -15.75
N LYS A 235 -20.80 -28.28 -15.18
CA LYS A 235 -20.89 -29.12 -14.00
C LYS A 235 -19.73 -28.84 -13.05
N ALA A 236 -19.93 -29.10 -11.77
CA ALA A 236 -18.85 -29.11 -10.79
C ALA A 236 -18.91 -30.34 -9.89
N GLU A 237 -17.73 -30.77 -9.47
CA GLU A 237 -17.58 -31.73 -8.39
C GLU A 237 -17.39 -30.99 -7.06
N LEU A 238 -18.21 -31.33 -6.08
CA LEU A 238 -18.01 -30.95 -4.68
C LEU A 238 -17.50 -32.17 -3.91
N GLU A 239 -16.22 -32.16 -3.55
CA GLU A 239 -15.59 -33.15 -2.66
C GLU A 239 -15.51 -32.56 -1.25
N ILE A 240 -16.01 -33.32 -0.26
CA ILE A 240 -15.85 -33.01 1.16
C ILE A 240 -15.14 -34.17 1.85
N CYS A 241 -13.97 -33.90 2.43
CA CYS A 241 -13.27 -34.85 3.29
C CYS A 241 -13.40 -34.43 4.75
N THR A 242 -13.68 -35.38 5.61
CA THR A 242 -13.82 -35.17 7.06
C THR A 242 -12.84 -36.08 7.80
N ARG A 243 -12.23 -35.56 8.87
CA ARG A 243 -11.53 -36.37 9.87
C ARG A 243 -12.26 -36.24 11.19
N THR A 244 -12.85 -37.33 11.63
CA THR A 244 -13.82 -37.35 12.73
C THR A 244 -13.26 -38.11 13.93
N TRP A 245 -13.39 -37.52 15.12
CA TRP A 245 -13.32 -38.24 16.39
C TRP A 245 -14.68 -38.84 16.72
N GLY A 246 -14.69 -40.09 17.20
CA GLY A 246 -15.93 -40.83 17.45
C GLY A 246 -16.56 -41.39 16.17
N SER A 247 -17.83 -41.80 16.26
CA SER A 247 -18.61 -42.29 15.12
C SER A 247 -20.06 -41.84 15.26
N GLY A 248 -20.67 -41.45 14.14
CA GLY A 248 -22.02 -40.91 14.11
C GLY A 248 -22.48 -40.67 12.68
N LYS A 249 -23.32 -39.66 12.47
CA LYS A 249 -23.82 -39.27 11.16
C LYS A 249 -23.64 -37.78 10.92
N ALA A 250 -23.52 -37.38 9.67
CA ALA A 250 -23.57 -35.99 9.23
C ALA A 250 -24.62 -35.79 8.16
N LYS A 251 -25.47 -34.80 8.37
CA LYS A 251 -26.40 -34.27 7.37
C LYS A 251 -25.76 -33.07 6.68
N PHE A 252 -25.49 -33.19 5.39
CA PHE A 252 -24.95 -32.14 4.53
C PHE A 252 -26.09 -31.45 3.78
N VAL A 253 -26.17 -30.13 3.89
CA VAL A 253 -27.11 -29.30 3.15
C VAL A 253 -26.33 -28.21 2.44
N LEU A 254 -26.39 -28.20 1.10
CA LEU A 254 -25.86 -27.11 0.29
C LEU A 254 -27.03 -26.29 -0.26
N SER A 255 -26.95 -24.97 -0.11
CA SER A 255 -27.97 -24.06 -0.66
C SER A 255 -27.36 -22.83 -1.31
N TYR A 256 -28.10 -22.25 -2.26
CA TYR A 256 -27.74 -21.01 -2.95
C TYR A 256 -28.94 -20.08 -2.96
N HIS A 257 -28.78 -18.88 -2.41
CA HIS A 257 -29.88 -17.90 -2.24
C HIS A 257 -31.14 -18.48 -1.58
N GLY A 258 -30.96 -19.44 -0.66
CA GLY A 258 -32.05 -20.12 0.06
C GLY A 258 -32.67 -21.31 -0.66
N GLU A 259 -32.28 -21.59 -1.90
CA GLU A 259 -32.69 -22.80 -2.62
C GLU A 259 -31.74 -23.96 -2.31
N VAL A 260 -32.28 -25.11 -1.89
CA VAL A 260 -31.49 -26.30 -1.54
C VAL A 260 -31.03 -27.00 -2.82
N CYS A 261 -29.71 -27.08 -3.02
CA CYS A 261 -29.09 -27.79 -4.13
C CYS A 261 -29.07 -29.30 -3.87
N PHE A 262 -28.68 -29.71 -2.66
CA PHE A 262 -28.83 -31.09 -2.19
C PHE A 262 -28.94 -31.15 -0.67
N GLU A 263 -29.49 -32.26 -0.18
CA GLU A 263 -29.59 -32.61 1.23
C GLU A 263 -29.39 -34.12 1.38
N GLU A 264 -28.30 -34.53 2.04
CA GLU A 264 -27.98 -35.95 2.23
C GLU A 264 -27.42 -36.23 3.62
N GLU A 265 -27.76 -37.40 4.17
CA GLU A 265 -27.19 -37.92 5.42
C GLU A 265 -26.16 -39.01 5.11
N LYS A 266 -24.99 -38.95 5.75
CA LYS A 266 -23.90 -39.93 5.61
C LYS A 266 -23.40 -40.38 6.98
N GLU A 267 -22.84 -41.59 7.03
CA GLU A 267 -22.15 -42.10 8.21
C GLU A 267 -20.76 -41.43 8.34
N LEU A 268 -20.37 -41.10 9.56
CA LEU A 268 -19.04 -40.61 9.91
C LEU A 268 -18.29 -41.66 10.74
N ASN A 269 -17.09 -42.02 10.30
CA ASN A 269 -16.18 -42.89 11.01
C ASN A 269 -14.73 -42.67 10.55
N GLY A 270 -13.92 -42.05 11.40
CA GLY A 270 -12.53 -41.73 11.09
C GLY A 270 -12.41 -40.74 9.93
N GLU A 271 -11.73 -41.13 8.85
CA GLU A 271 -11.58 -40.33 7.65
C GLU A 271 -12.59 -40.76 6.58
N ASN A 272 -13.41 -39.82 6.09
CA ASN A 272 -14.42 -40.07 5.06
C ASN A 272 -14.29 -39.07 3.93
N VAL A 273 -14.58 -39.52 2.70
CA VAL A 273 -14.62 -38.71 1.48
C VAL A 273 -16.01 -38.84 0.86
N PHE A 274 -16.66 -37.70 0.62
CA PHE A 274 -17.97 -37.61 0.01
C PHE A 274 -17.90 -36.73 -1.24
N THR A 275 -18.66 -37.08 -2.27
CA THR A 275 -18.64 -36.40 -3.56
C THR A 275 -20.07 -36.18 -4.06
N TRP A 276 -20.35 -34.97 -4.52
CA TRP A 276 -21.60 -34.60 -5.19
C TRP A 276 -21.31 -33.90 -6.52
N GLU A 277 -22.18 -34.12 -7.51
CA GLU A 277 -22.17 -33.40 -8.78
C GLU A 277 -23.20 -32.26 -8.70
N ILE A 278 -22.78 -31.05 -9.08
CA ILE A 278 -23.63 -29.86 -9.14
C ILE A 278 -23.75 -29.43 -10.60
N ASP A 279 -24.97 -29.46 -11.13
CA ASP A 279 -25.27 -28.96 -12.47
C ASP A 279 -25.38 -27.43 -12.46
N HIS A 280 -24.77 -26.79 -13.47
CA HIS A 280 -24.76 -25.35 -13.72
C HIS A 280 -24.45 -24.49 -12.46
N PRO A 281 -23.29 -24.70 -11.81
CA PRO A 281 -22.94 -23.97 -10.59
C PRO A 281 -22.76 -22.46 -10.86
N ALA A 282 -23.22 -21.63 -9.94
CA ALA A 282 -22.86 -20.22 -9.91
C ALA A 282 -21.38 -20.08 -9.53
N LEU A 283 -20.57 -19.60 -10.46
CA LEU A 283 -19.11 -19.58 -10.30
C LEU A 283 -18.65 -18.43 -9.41
N TRP A 284 -17.67 -18.68 -8.56
CA TRP A 284 -17.01 -17.67 -7.76
C TRP A 284 -15.91 -16.96 -8.57
N SER A 285 -15.85 -15.63 -8.45
CA SER A 285 -14.74 -14.79 -8.91
C SER A 285 -14.64 -13.50 -8.08
N ALA A 286 -13.60 -12.70 -8.28
CA ALA A 286 -13.50 -11.38 -7.64
C ALA A 286 -14.54 -10.36 -8.17
N GLU A 287 -15.08 -10.61 -9.36
CA GLU A 287 -16.13 -9.78 -9.98
C GLU A 287 -17.53 -10.18 -9.49
N GLU A 288 -17.77 -11.49 -9.38
CA GLU A 288 -19.02 -12.11 -8.92
C GLU A 288 -18.70 -13.14 -7.83
N PRO A 289 -18.63 -12.73 -6.54
CA PRO A 289 -18.23 -13.60 -5.43
C PRO A 289 -19.39 -14.51 -4.98
N ASN A 290 -19.88 -15.35 -5.89
CA ASN A 290 -20.98 -16.28 -5.61
C ASN A 290 -20.53 -17.32 -4.57
N LEU A 291 -21.22 -17.34 -3.42
CA LEU A 291 -20.95 -18.27 -2.32
C LEU A 291 -22.21 -19.04 -1.96
N TYR A 292 -22.06 -20.37 -1.90
CA TYR A 292 -23.09 -21.28 -1.42
C TYR A 292 -22.98 -21.42 0.11
N ASP A 293 -24.13 -21.65 0.75
CA ASP A 293 -24.25 -21.98 2.15
C ASP A 293 -24.20 -23.50 2.32
N LEU A 294 -23.10 -24.01 2.88
CA LEU A 294 -22.95 -25.39 3.31
C LEU A 294 -23.23 -25.48 4.82
N SER A 295 -24.15 -26.34 5.22
CA SER A 295 -24.39 -26.68 6.62
C SER A 295 -24.18 -28.17 6.84
N ILE A 296 -23.32 -28.53 7.79
CA ILE A 296 -23.07 -29.91 8.20
C ILE A 296 -23.60 -30.06 9.63
N THR A 297 -24.64 -30.88 9.80
CA THR A 297 -25.22 -31.19 11.12
C THR A 297 -24.80 -32.58 11.55
N VAL A 298 -24.03 -32.69 12.62
CA VAL A 298 -23.47 -33.95 13.12
C VAL A 298 -24.32 -34.49 14.26
N THR A 299 -24.68 -35.76 14.21
CA THR A 299 -25.38 -36.47 15.28
C THR A 299 -24.64 -37.73 15.71
N ASP A 300 -24.82 -38.15 16.95
CA ASP A 300 -24.35 -39.46 17.41
C ASP A 300 -25.23 -40.61 16.85
N ALA A 301 -24.90 -41.85 17.24
CA ALA A 301 -25.66 -43.04 16.83
C ALA A 301 -27.11 -43.08 17.38
N SER A 302 -27.43 -42.27 18.40
CA SER A 302 -28.78 -42.14 18.97
C SER A 302 -29.62 -41.06 18.27
N GLY A 303 -29.01 -40.27 17.37
CA GLY A 303 -29.63 -39.12 16.72
C GLY A 303 -29.57 -37.84 17.54
N THR A 304 -28.73 -37.79 18.58
CA THR A 304 -28.52 -36.58 19.38
C THR A 304 -27.58 -35.63 18.63
N LEU A 305 -27.96 -34.35 18.53
CA LEU A 305 -27.14 -33.30 17.92
C LEU A 305 -25.83 -33.13 18.69
N MET A 306 -24.71 -33.20 17.97
CA MET A 306 -23.37 -33.05 18.52
C MET A 306 -22.76 -31.70 18.13
N GLU A 307 -22.88 -31.31 16.86
CA GLU A 307 -22.40 -30.02 16.37
C GLU A 307 -23.06 -29.61 15.04
N ILE A 308 -23.00 -28.32 14.74
CA ILE A 308 -23.39 -27.71 13.47
C ILE A 308 -22.20 -26.91 12.93
N ILE A 309 -21.77 -27.21 11.71
CA ILE A 309 -20.66 -26.54 11.02
C ILE A 309 -21.21 -25.78 9.81
N PRO A 310 -21.25 -24.44 9.84
CA PRO A 310 -21.55 -23.62 8.68
C PRO A 310 -20.27 -23.28 7.91
N GLU A 311 -20.29 -23.49 6.60
CA GLU A 311 -19.20 -23.09 5.71
C GLU A 311 -19.69 -22.43 4.43
N LYS A 312 -18.81 -21.64 3.82
CA LYS A 312 -19.06 -21.00 2.53
C LYS A 312 -18.31 -21.73 1.42
N VAL A 313 -18.99 -22.03 0.33
CA VAL A 313 -18.41 -22.77 -0.80
C VAL A 313 -18.46 -21.91 -2.06
N GLY A 314 -17.31 -21.64 -2.67
CA GLY A 314 -17.20 -20.95 -3.95
C GLY A 314 -16.72 -21.90 -5.04
N PHE A 315 -17.55 -22.16 -6.04
CA PHE A 315 -17.18 -23.01 -7.18
C PHE A 315 -16.27 -22.25 -8.14
N ARG A 316 -15.01 -22.65 -8.27
CA ARG A 316 -14.09 -22.04 -9.23
C ARG A 316 -13.04 -23.01 -9.74
N ARG A 317 -12.60 -22.79 -10.97
CA ARG A 317 -11.49 -23.53 -11.58
C ARG A 317 -10.32 -22.58 -11.82
N PHE A 318 -9.24 -22.74 -11.09
CA PHE A 318 -8.00 -21.98 -11.30
C PHE A 318 -6.90 -22.95 -11.73
N GLU A 319 -6.31 -22.71 -12.90
CA GLU A 319 -5.36 -23.64 -13.49
C GLU A 319 -4.39 -22.97 -14.47
N MET A 320 -3.29 -23.66 -14.77
CA MET A 320 -2.38 -23.32 -15.84
C MET A 320 -2.86 -23.96 -17.15
N LYS A 321 -3.26 -23.15 -18.13
CA LYS A 321 -3.66 -23.61 -19.47
C LYS A 321 -2.77 -22.99 -20.53
N ASP A 322 -2.07 -23.82 -21.29
CA ASP A 322 -1.12 -23.38 -22.34
C ASP A 322 -0.07 -22.37 -21.83
N ARG A 323 0.37 -22.52 -20.57
CA ARG A 323 1.29 -21.62 -19.83
C ARG A 323 0.70 -20.26 -19.43
N ILE A 324 -0.62 -20.15 -19.43
CA ILE A 324 -1.35 -18.98 -18.94
C ILE A 324 -2.17 -19.39 -17.72
N MET A 325 -2.07 -18.61 -16.63
CA MET A 325 -2.96 -18.79 -15.50
C MET A 325 -4.37 -18.34 -15.90
N THR A 326 -5.35 -19.21 -15.67
CA THR A 326 -6.74 -18.93 -16.00
C THR A 326 -7.64 -19.17 -14.80
N LEU A 327 -8.65 -18.30 -14.65
CA LEU A 327 -9.76 -18.48 -13.74
C LEU A 327 -11.03 -18.73 -14.57
N ASN A 328 -11.71 -19.84 -14.32
CA ASN A 328 -12.89 -20.27 -15.05
C ASN A 328 -12.69 -20.18 -16.57
N GLY A 329 -11.52 -20.62 -17.04
CA GLY A 329 -11.13 -20.61 -18.46
C GLY A 329 -10.74 -19.25 -19.06
N LYS A 330 -10.72 -18.16 -18.28
CA LYS A 330 -10.33 -16.81 -18.72
C LYS A 330 -8.95 -16.44 -18.17
N ARG A 331 -8.09 -15.83 -18.99
CA ARG A 331 -6.78 -15.31 -18.56
C ARG A 331 -6.95 -14.29 -17.45
N ILE A 332 -6.36 -14.55 -16.29
CA ILE A 332 -6.38 -13.61 -15.17
C ILE A 332 -5.29 -12.53 -15.31
N VAL A 333 -5.56 -11.33 -14.83
CA VAL A 333 -4.55 -10.29 -14.60
C VAL A 333 -4.67 -9.85 -13.15
N PHE A 334 -3.59 -9.99 -12.39
CA PHE A 334 -3.50 -9.55 -11.01
C PHE A 334 -3.27 -8.04 -10.97
N LYS A 335 -4.23 -7.34 -10.37
CA LYS A 335 -4.22 -5.92 -10.05
C LYS A 335 -4.12 -5.83 -8.54
N GLY A 336 -2.97 -6.27 -8.04
CA GLY A 336 -2.79 -6.67 -6.66
C GLY A 336 -2.13 -5.61 -5.79
N VAL A 337 -2.13 -5.86 -4.48
CA VAL A 337 -1.35 -5.12 -3.50
C VAL A 337 -0.81 -6.07 -2.42
N ASN A 338 0.41 -5.82 -1.95
CA ASN A 338 0.97 -6.47 -0.78
C ASN A 338 0.39 -5.82 0.48
N ARG A 339 -0.06 -6.61 1.47
CA ARG A 339 -0.65 -6.09 2.70
C ARG A 339 -0.07 -6.76 3.95
N HIS A 340 0.69 -6.00 4.72
CA HIS A 340 0.99 -6.34 6.11
C HIS A 340 -0.26 -6.24 7.01
N GLU A 341 -0.44 -7.19 7.91
CA GLU A 341 -1.42 -7.08 9.01
C GLU A 341 -0.88 -6.11 10.07
N PHE A 342 -1.11 -4.81 9.87
CA PHE A 342 -0.56 -3.74 10.71
C PHE A 342 -1.60 -2.68 11.09
N SER A 343 -1.51 -2.17 12.32
CA SER A 343 -2.27 -1.06 12.88
C SER A 343 -1.34 -0.10 13.61
N SER A 344 -1.48 1.20 13.35
CA SER A 344 -0.73 2.25 14.05
C SER A 344 -1.01 2.34 15.55
N VAL A 345 -2.08 1.69 16.03
CA VAL A 345 -2.51 1.74 17.43
C VAL A 345 -2.10 0.47 18.18
N SER A 346 -2.22 -0.70 17.56
CA SER A 346 -2.11 -2.00 18.23
C SER A 346 -1.01 -2.91 17.66
N GLY A 347 -0.16 -2.42 16.75
CA GLY A 347 0.84 -3.25 16.07
C GLY A 347 0.15 -4.25 15.13
N ARG A 348 0.46 -5.55 15.22
CA ARG A 348 -0.17 -6.55 14.33
C ARG A 348 -1.54 -7.06 14.78
N HIS A 349 -2.08 -6.55 15.89
CA HIS A 349 -3.46 -6.88 16.30
C HIS A 349 -4.48 -5.97 15.59
N VAL A 350 -4.71 -6.22 14.30
CA VAL A 350 -5.63 -5.42 13.46
C VAL A 350 -7.08 -5.76 13.78
N SER A 351 -7.91 -4.74 14.00
CA SER A 351 -9.35 -4.93 14.27
C SER A 351 -10.14 -5.32 13.02
N GLU A 352 -11.30 -5.96 13.20
CA GLU A 352 -12.23 -6.25 12.11
C GLU A 352 -12.68 -4.97 11.38
N GLU A 353 -12.89 -3.86 12.09
CA GLU A 353 -13.29 -2.59 11.49
C GLU A 353 -12.22 -2.06 10.53
N GLU A 354 -10.96 -2.06 10.97
CA GLU A 354 -9.81 -1.69 10.15
C GLU A 354 -9.68 -2.59 8.91
N LEU A 355 -9.77 -3.91 9.09
CA LEU A 355 -9.69 -4.86 7.97
C LEU A 355 -10.83 -4.65 6.96
N ARG A 356 -12.07 -4.45 7.42
CA ARG A 356 -13.20 -4.15 6.52
C ARG A 356 -13.02 -2.85 5.77
N LYS A 357 -12.44 -1.83 6.42
CA LYS A 357 -12.07 -0.57 5.78
C LYS A 357 -11.03 -0.81 4.68
N ASP A 358 -10.01 -1.61 4.96
CA ASP A 358 -8.97 -1.94 4.00
C ASP A 358 -9.55 -2.54 2.71
N LEU A 359 -10.33 -3.62 2.86
CA LEU A 359 -10.93 -4.35 1.73
C LEU A 359 -11.93 -3.49 0.95
N THR A 360 -12.65 -2.61 1.65
CA THR A 360 -13.57 -1.65 1.01
C THR A 360 -12.81 -0.66 0.13
N ILE A 361 -11.73 -0.08 0.64
CA ILE A 361 -10.88 0.86 -0.11
C ILE A 361 -10.23 0.17 -1.30
N MET A 362 -9.74 -1.07 -1.13
CA MET A 362 -9.18 -1.85 -2.24
C MET A 362 -10.20 -2.01 -3.38
N LYS A 363 -11.41 -2.48 -3.07
CA LYS A 363 -12.47 -2.68 -4.08
C LYS A 363 -12.93 -1.38 -4.73
N GLN A 364 -13.03 -0.29 -3.97
CA GLN A 364 -13.39 1.03 -4.50
C GLN A 364 -12.36 1.59 -5.50
N ASN A 365 -11.12 1.10 -5.44
CA ASN A 365 -9.99 1.54 -6.27
C ASN A 365 -9.51 0.45 -7.24
N ASN A 366 -10.40 -0.47 -7.62
CA ASN A 366 -10.18 -1.48 -8.65
C ASN A 366 -9.07 -2.52 -8.36
N ILE A 367 -8.60 -2.62 -7.12
CA ILE A 367 -7.70 -3.70 -6.69
C ILE A 367 -8.51 -5.00 -6.67
N ASN A 368 -7.98 -6.06 -7.28
CA ASN A 368 -8.65 -7.36 -7.38
C ASN A 368 -7.95 -8.48 -6.63
N ALA A 369 -6.75 -8.24 -6.11
CA ALA A 369 -5.94 -9.26 -5.45
C ALA A 369 -5.14 -8.71 -4.27
N VAL A 370 -4.84 -9.57 -3.30
CA VAL A 370 -4.01 -9.28 -2.13
C VAL A 370 -2.95 -10.38 -2.00
N ARG A 371 -1.72 -10.00 -1.68
CA ARG A 371 -0.68 -10.92 -1.20
C ARG A 371 -0.47 -10.67 0.29
N THR A 372 -0.55 -11.70 1.12
CA THR A 372 -0.35 -11.61 2.57
C THR A 372 1.14 -11.57 2.90
N CYS A 373 1.78 -10.43 2.64
CA CYS A 373 3.21 -10.25 2.88
C CYS A 373 3.54 -10.23 4.39
N HIS A 374 4.44 -11.07 4.91
CA HIS A 374 5.00 -12.30 4.32
C HIS A 374 4.77 -13.47 5.26
N TYR A 375 3.49 -13.66 5.60
CA TYR A 375 3.02 -14.60 6.59
C TYR A 375 1.49 -14.76 6.52
N PRO A 376 0.95 -15.85 7.11
CA PRO A 376 -0.49 -16.04 7.18
C PRO A 376 -1.15 -14.99 8.08
N ASN A 377 -2.14 -14.27 7.56
CA ASN A 377 -2.92 -13.31 8.34
C ASN A 377 -3.97 -14.01 9.22
N SER A 378 -4.72 -13.27 10.04
CA SER A 378 -5.85 -13.84 10.80
C SER A 378 -6.93 -14.42 9.86
N SER A 379 -7.58 -15.52 10.25
CA SER A 379 -8.56 -16.25 9.41
C SER A 379 -9.69 -15.37 8.85
N LEU A 380 -9.99 -14.26 9.52
CA LEU A 380 -11.04 -13.31 9.11
C LEU A 380 -10.78 -12.71 7.72
N ILE A 381 -9.53 -12.44 7.33
CA ILE A 381 -9.25 -11.85 6.01
C ILE A 381 -9.68 -12.76 4.87
N TYR A 382 -9.44 -14.06 4.97
CA TYR A 382 -9.79 -15.02 3.92
C TYR A 382 -11.31 -15.13 3.76
N ARG A 383 -12.04 -15.23 4.89
CA ARG A 383 -13.51 -15.21 4.91
C ARG A 383 -14.08 -13.92 4.32
N LEU A 384 -13.43 -12.78 4.56
CA LEU A 384 -13.85 -11.51 3.99
C LEU A 384 -13.47 -11.38 2.51
N CYS A 385 -12.32 -11.85 2.07
CA CYS A 385 -11.93 -11.87 0.66
C CYS A 385 -12.83 -12.79 -0.17
N ASP A 386 -13.25 -13.94 0.38
CA ASP A 386 -14.27 -14.80 -0.23
C ASP A 386 -15.57 -14.02 -0.49
N LYS A 387 -16.00 -13.21 0.49
CA LYS A 387 -17.24 -12.43 0.45
C LYS A 387 -17.16 -11.16 -0.40
N TYR A 388 -16.03 -10.44 -0.33
CA TYR A 388 -15.81 -9.19 -1.05
C TYR A 388 -15.38 -9.41 -2.51
N GLY A 389 -14.92 -10.61 -2.83
CA GLY A 389 -14.37 -10.93 -4.14
C GLY A 389 -13.00 -10.27 -4.31
N LEU A 390 -11.99 -10.85 -3.68
CA LEU A 390 -10.57 -10.54 -3.87
C LEU A 390 -9.81 -11.85 -4.00
N TYR A 391 -8.90 -11.92 -4.97
CA TYR A 391 -7.98 -13.06 -5.12
C TYR A 391 -6.86 -12.97 -4.09
N LEU A 392 -6.37 -14.11 -3.61
CA LEU A 392 -5.29 -14.17 -2.62
C LEU A 392 -4.12 -15.00 -3.12
N ILE A 393 -2.92 -14.46 -2.88
CA ILE A 393 -1.71 -15.25 -2.65
C ILE A 393 -1.56 -15.34 -1.13
N ASP A 394 -1.70 -16.55 -0.60
CA ASP A 394 -1.48 -16.83 0.81
C ASP A 394 -0.05 -17.35 1.00
N GLU A 395 0.70 -16.72 1.89
CA GLU A 395 2.16 -16.87 1.96
C GLU A 395 2.61 -17.40 3.31
N ALA A 396 3.42 -18.46 3.26
CA ALA A 396 3.97 -19.06 4.47
C ALA A 396 4.91 -18.06 5.17
N ASN A 397 4.95 -18.15 6.50
CA ASN A 397 5.86 -17.35 7.31
C ASN A 397 7.29 -17.85 7.12
N LEU A 398 7.97 -17.35 6.10
CA LEU A 398 9.38 -17.62 5.83
C LEU A 398 9.97 -16.38 5.16
N GLU A 399 10.84 -15.69 5.88
CA GLU A 399 11.75 -14.70 5.34
C GLU A 399 13.09 -14.74 6.10
N SER A 400 14.20 -14.76 5.40
CA SER A 400 15.55 -14.83 5.99
C SER A 400 16.51 -13.89 5.28
N HIS A 401 16.03 -12.68 4.98
CA HIS A 401 16.68 -11.71 4.11
C HIS A 401 18.14 -11.43 4.54
N GLY A 402 18.37 -11.08 5.80
CA GLY A 402 19.70 -10.82 6.35
C GLY A 402 20.63 -12.03 6.35
N SER A 403 20.13 -13.24 6.10
CA SER A 403 20.98 -14.44 6.02
C SER A 403 21.71 -14.57 4.69
N TRP A 404 21.25 -13.88 3.63
CA TRP A 404 21.80 -14.01 2.28
C TRP A 404 22.09 -12.67 1.59
N ASP A 405 21.66 -11.53 2.12
CA ASP A 405 21.89 -10.21 1.51
C ASP A 405 23.38 -9.87 1.30
N THR A 406 24.28 -10.42 2.13
CA THR A 406 25.74 -10.27 1.98
C THR A 406 26.36 -11.26 0.99
N TYR A 407 25.67 -12.34 0.63
CA TYR A 407 26.19 -13.39 -0.27
C TYR A 407 26.75 -12.85 -1.60
N PRO A 408 26.11 -11.87 -2.28
CA PRO A 408 26.68 -11.29 -3.51
C PRO A 408 28.05 -10.61 -3.31
N MET A 409 28.42 -10.26 -2.08
CA MET A 409 29.67 -9.57 -1.74
C MET A 409 30.75 -10.53 -1.23
N ASP A 410 30.40 -11.48 -0.36
CA ASP A 410 31.35 -12.38 0.31
C ASP A 410 31.38 -13.81 -0.25
N GLY A 411 30.29 -14.27 -0.88
CA GLY A 411 30.10 -15.62 -1.37
C GLY A 411 29.89 -16.67 -0.28
N ASP A 412 29.53 -16.28 0.96
CA ASP A 412 29.34 -17.21 2.08
C ASP A 412 27.94 -17.85 2.06
N GLU A 413 27.85 -19.08 1.53
CA GLU A 413 26.61 -19.86 1.53
C GLU A 413 26.26 -20.45 2.90
N ASP A 414 27.22 -20.52 3.84
CA ASP A 414 27.01 -21.14 5.16
C ASP A 414 26.07 -20.31 6.03
N PHE A 415 25.91 -19.02 5.76
CA PHE A 415 25.00 -18.15 6.51
C PHE A 415 23.55 -18.22 6.02
N ILE A 416 23.33 -18.60 4.75
CA ILE A 416 22.01 -18.64 4.11
C ILE A 416 21.14 -19.74 4.72
N VAL A 417 19.97 -19.39 5.26
CA VAL A 417 18.97 -20.34 5.77
C VAL A 417 17.62 -20.12 5.09
N PRO A 418 16.78 -21.14 4.85
CA PRO A 418 17.02 -22.56 5.12
C PRO A 418 17.89 -23.26 4.06
N ASN A 419 17.97 -22.76 2.82
CA ASN A 419 18.80 -23.30 1.74
C ASN A 419 18.68 -24.85 1.58
N ASP A 420 19.80 -25.56 1.63
CA ASP A 420 19.91 -27.02 1.56
C ASP A 420 20.24 -27.63 2.96
N LYS A 421 19.76 -27.02 4.06
CA LYS A 421 20.15 -27.37 5.43
C LYS A 421 19.08 -28.20 6.18
N PRO A 422 19.26 -29.53 6.29
CA PRO A 422 18.21 -30.44 6.75
C PRO A 422 17.68 -30.17 8.17
N GLU A 423 18.45 -29.49 9.02
CA GLU A 423 18.02 -29.08 10.36
C GLU A 423 16.88 -28.03 10.36
N TRP A 424 16.64 -27.33 9.24
CA TRP A 424 15.55 -26.35 9.08
C TRP A 424 14.30 -26.96 8.42
N LEU A 425 14.47 -28.02 7.62
CA LEU A 425 13.41 -28.62 6.80
C LEU A 425 12.14 -28.95 7.58
N ALA A 426 12.26 -29.55 8.77
CA ALA A 426 11.09 -29.98 9.55
C ALA A 426 10.23 -28.79 9.99
N MET A 427 10.86 -27.70 10.44
CA MET A 427 10.15 -26.47 10.82
C MET A 427 9.53 -25.79 9.58
N MET A 428 10.23 -25.80 8.44
CA MET A 428 9.70 -25.21 7.20
C MET A 428 8.46 -25.97 6.68
N LEU A 429 8.49 -27.30 6.73
CA LEU A 429 7.34 -28.14 6.38
C LEU A 429 6.17 -27.94 7.35
N ASP A 430 6.45 -27.70 8.63
CA ASP A 430 5.45 -27.41 9.63
C ASP A 430 4.74 -26.07 9.40
N ARG A 431 5.48 -25.01 9.04
CA ARG A 431 4.94 -23.69 8.68
C ARG A 431 3.98 -23.77 7.49
N VAL A 432 4.36 -24.46 6.41
CA VAL A 432 3.47 -24.63 5.24
C VAL A 432 2.28 -25.53 5.53
N ASN A 433 2.45 -26.58 6.34
CA ASN A 433 1.34 -27.43 6.75
C ASN A 433 0.35 -26.67 7.62
N SER A 434 0.82 -25.87 8.58
CA SER A 434 -0.05 -25.10 9.48
C SER A 434 -0.89 -24.08 8.72
N MET A 435 -0.28 -23.33 7.77
CA MET A 435 -1.02 -22.44 6.86
C MET A 435 -2.02 -23.22 5.99
N TYR A 436 -1.56 -24.25 5.27
CA TYR A 436 -2.43 -25.03 4.39
C TYR A 436 -3.63 -25.61 5.14
N GLN A 437 -3.40 -26.26 6.28
CA GLN A 437 -4.48 -26.91 7.01
C GLN A 437 -5.53 -25.89 7.43
N ARG A 438 -5.12 -24.73 7.93
CA ARG A 438 -6.02 -23.66 8.36
C ARG A 438 -6.85 -23.12 7.21
N ASP A 439 -6.22 -22.85 6.05
CA ASP A 439 -6.79 -21.96 5.03
C ASP A 439 -7.27 -22.66 3.74
N LYS A 440 -7.06 -23.98 3.59
CA LYS A 440 -7.33 -24.77 2.37
C LYS A 440 -8.73 -24.64 1.75
N ASN A 441 -9.73 -24.24 2.53
CA ASN A 441 -11.14 -24.19 2.11
C ASN A 441 -11.56 -22.86 1.47
N HIS A 442 -10.73 -21.82 1.52
CA HIS A 442 -11.09 -20.49 1.00
C HIS A 442 -11.01 -20.41 -0.53
N PRO A 443 -12.12 -20.15 -1.25
CA PRO A 443 -12.09 -20.00 -2.71
C PRO A 443 -11.24 -18.81 -3.18
N SER A 444 -11.08 -17.78 -2.34
CA SER A 444 -10.26 -16.60 -2.66
C SER A 444 -8.77 -16.90 -2.84
N ILE A 445 -8.23 -17.89 -2.13
CA ILE A 445 -6.83 -18.29 -2.29
C ILE A 445 -6.67 -18.99 -3.63
N LEU A 446 -5.87 -18.42 -4.53
CA LEU A 446 -5.57 -19.00 -5.83
C LEU A 446 -4.16 -19.62 -5.86
N ILE A 447 -3.24 -19.05 -5.09
CA ILE A 447 -1.82 -19.38 -5.11
C ILE A 447 -1.33 -19.54 -3.67
N TRP A 448 -0.59 -20.62 -3.42
CA TRP A 448 0.19 -20.81 -2.21
C TRP A 448 1.60 -20.28 -2.42
N SER A 449 2.14 -19.49 -1.50
CA SER A 449 3.54 -19.09 -1.57
C SER A 449 4.39 -19.71 -0.47
N CYS A 450 5.60 -20.14 -0.84
CA CYS A 450 6.55 -20.77 0.08
C CYS A 450 7.21 -19.78 1.04
N GLY A 451 7.15 -18.47 0.78
CA GLY A 451 7.82 -17.44 1.56
C GLY A 451 8.32 -16.29 0.69
N ASN A 452 9.13 -15.43 1.28
CA ASN A 452 9.71 -14.24 0.66
C ASN A 452 11.23 -14.20 0.86
N GLU A 453 11.98 -13.62 -0.07
CA GLU A 453 13.39 -13.24 0.05
C GLU A 453 14.23 -14.15 0.98
N SER A 454 14.23 -15.45 0.70
CA SER A 454 14.93 -16.48 1.48
C SER A 454 15.89 -17.28 0.59
N PHE A 455 16.47 -16.60 -0.41
CA PHE A 455 17.31 -17.19 -1.46
C PHE A 455 16.59 -18.33 -2.20
N GLY A 456 17.18 -19.52 -2.31
CA GLY A 456 16.52 -20.74 -2.78
C GLY A 456 17.13 -21.97 -2.12
N GLY A 457 16.88 -23.15 -2.67
CA GLY A 457 17.42 -24.41 -2.14
C GLY A 457 16.37 -25.51 -2.02
N LYS A 458 16.82 -26.68 -1.56
CA LYS A 458 16.05 -27.90 -1.50
C LYS A 458 14.94 -27.81 -0.46
N ASP A 459 15.16 -27.17 0.67
CA ASP A 459 14.15 -27.13 1.73
C ASP A 459 12.88 -26.39 1.26
N ILE A 460 13.07 -25.28 0.55
CA ILE A 460 11.97 -24.50 -0.07
C ILE A 460 11.36 -25.28 -1.24
N TYR A 461 12.17 -26.04 -1.99
CA TYR A 461 11.64 -26.95 -3.00
C TYR A 461 10.70 -28.00 -2.37
N GLU A 462 11.06 -28.63 -1.25
CA GLU A 462 10.19 -29.60 -0.56
C GLU A 462 8.91 -28.95 -0.01
N MET A 463 8.96 -27.69 0.46
CA MET A 463 7.76 -26.90 0.78
C MET A 463 6.82 -26.79 -0.42
N SER A 464 7.37 -26.51 -1.61
CA SER A 464 6.56 -26.42 -2.82
C SER A 464 5.95 -27.78 -3.24
N GLN A 465 6.66 -28.88 -3.01
CA GLN A 465 6.16 -30.22 -3.27
C GLN A 465 5.04 -30.62 -2.29
N PHE A 466 5.12 -30.15 -1.04
CA PHE A 466 4.05 -30.31 -0.07
C PHE A 466 2.73 -29.71 -0.60
N PHE A 467 2.74 -28.45 -1.04
CA PHE A 467 1.53 -27.81 -1.59
C PHE A 467 0.98 -28.56 -2.81
N ARG A 468 1.83 -28.93 -3.78
CA ARG A 468 1.37 -29.65 -4.98
C ARG A 468 0.74 -31.01 -4.67
N LYS A 469 1.24 -31.68 -3.63
CA LYS A 469 0.70 -32.97 -3.17
C LYS A 469 -0.65 -32.79 -2.46
N GLU A 470 -0.72 -31.83 -1.54
CA GLU A 470 -1.92 -31.62 -0.72
C GLU A 470 -3.04 -30.87 -1.45
N ASP A 471 -2.70 -30.06 -2.46
CA ASP A 471 -3.66 -29.24 -3.20
C ASP A 471 -3.34 -29.09 -4.69
N PRO A 472 -3.86 -29.98 -5.54
CA PRO A 472 -3.70 -29.87 -6.99
C PRO A 472 -4.61 -28.81 -7.63
N THR A 473 -5.41 -28.06 -6.85
CA THR A 473 -6.40 -27.10 -7.35
C THR A 473 -5.94 -25.63 -7.30
N ARG A 474 -4.69 -25.42 -6.86
CA ARG A 474 -4.02 -24.13 -6.72
C ARG A 474 -2.59 -24.24 -7.25
N LEU A 475 -2.00 -23.09 -7.59
CA LEU A 475 -0.61 -23.02 -8.05
C LEU A 475 0.32 -22.64 -6.90
N VAL A 476 1.62 -22.87 -7.07
CA VAL A 476 2.65 -22.59 -6.05
C VAL A 476 3.60 -21.51 -6.53
N HIS A 477 3.85 -20.51 -5.69
CA HIS A 477 4.69 -19.33 -5.94
C HIS A 477 5.90 -19.28 -5.01
N TYR A 478 7.06 -18.94 -5.56
CA TYR A 478 8.20 -18.49 -4.78
C TYR A 478 9.11 -17.61 -5.65
N GLU A 479 9.41 -16.40 -5.18
CA GLU A 479 10.20 -15.41 -5.93
C GLU A 479 11.68 -15.78 -5.97
N GLY A 480 12.24 -16.22 -4.83
CA GLY A 480 13.69 -16.37 -4.65
C GLY A 480 14.36 -17.40 -5.57
N VAL A 481 13.58 -18.18 -6.33
CA VAL A 481 14.05 -18.92 -7.52
C VAL A 481 14.81 -18.02 -8.50
N PHE A 482 14.47 -16.72 -8.55
CA PHE A 482 15.19 -15.73 -9.32
C PHE A 482 16.68 -15.67 -8.97
N GLN A 483 17.01 -15.75 -7.68
CA GLN A 483 18.38 -15.75 -7.16
C GLN A 483 19.06 -17.12 -7.28
N ASP A 484 18.31 -18.20 -7.04
CA ASP A 484 18.81 -19.57 -7.12
C ASP A 484 17.94 -20.49 -7.99
N ARG A 485 18.48 -20.83 -9.16
CA ARG A 485 17.80 -21.65 -10.18
C ARG A 485 18.03 -23.17 -10.01
N ARG A 486 18.77 -23.65 -8.99
CA ARG A 486 19.04 -25.10 -8.78
C ARG A 486 17.76 -25.93 -8.71
N TYR A 487 16.71 -25.35 -8.10
CA TYR A 487 15.38 -25.95 -7.98
C TYR A 487 14.32 -25.08 -8.65
N ASN A 488 14.49 -24.80 -9.96
CA ASN A 488 13.62 -23.88 -10.71
C ASN A 488 12.13 -24.26 -10.72
N ASP A 489 11.79 -25.53 -10.48
CA ASP A 489 10.41 -26.03 -10.38
C ASP A 489 9.74 -25.75 -9.03
N THR A 490 10.39 -25.00 -8.13
CA THR A 490 9.78 -24.55 -6.87
C THR A 490 8.55 -23.67 -7.13
N SER A 491 8.59 -22.80 -8.15
CA SER A 491 7.48 -21.92 -8.53
C SER A 491 6.85 -22.32 -9.87
N ASP A 492 5.52 -22.27 -9.99
CA ASP A 492 4.80 -22.53 -11.26
C ASP A 492 4.80 -21.32 -12.21
N MET A 493 5.24 -20.14 -11.73
CA MET A 493 5.36 -18.89 -12.48
C MET A 493 6.75 -18.28 -12.30
N GLU A 494 7.19 -17.47 -13.27
CA GLU A 494 8.29 -16.54 -13.03
C GLU A 494 7.76 -15.39 -12.19
N SER A 495 8.46 -15.08 -11.10
CA SER A 495 8.14 -13.97 -10.22
C SER A 495 9.42 -13.22 -9.91
N GLN A 496 9.36 -11.88 -9.97
CA GLN A 496 10.48 -11.00 -9.65
C GLN A 496 9.95 -9.73 -8.98
N MET A 497 10.73 -9.16 -8.08
CA MET A 497 10.44 -7.90 -7.41
C MET A 497 11.01 -6.72 -8.20
N TYR A 498 10.26 -5.62 -8.29
CA TYR A 498 10.69 -4.30 -8.78
C TYR A 498 11.34 -4.26 -10.18
N THR A 499 11.11 -5.28 -11.00
CA THR A 499 11.76 -5.39 -12.30
C THR A 499 11.17 -4.37 -13.28
N PRO A 500 11.96 -3.49 -13.92
CA PRO A 500 11.45 -2.54 -14.89
C PRO A 500 10.81 -3.22 -16.10
N VAL A 501 9.76 -2.61 -16.67
CA VAL A 501 9.00 -3.16 -17.82
C VAL A 501 9.88 -3.61 -18.98
N GLU A 502 10.93 -2.86 -19.31
CA GLU A 502 11.84 -3.24 -20.39
C GLU A 502 12.66 -4.50 -20.06
N LYS A 503 13.01 -4.72 -18.80
CA LYS A 503 13.66 -5.96 -18.35
C LYS A 503 12.73 -7.17 -18.35
N ILE A 504 11.45 -6.97 -18.04
CA ILE A 504 10.43 -8.01 -18.19
C ILE A 504 10.32 -8.43 -19.66
N LYS A 505 10.25 -7.47 -20.59
CA LYS A 505 10.23 -7.75 -22.03
C LYS A 505 11.51 -8.49 -22.48
N GLU A 506 12.68 -8.05 -22.02
CA GLU A 506 13.95 -8.73 -22.31
C GLU A 506 13.96 -10.18 -21.81
N PHE A 507 13.41 -10.43 -20.62
CA PHE A 507 13.28 -11.78 -20.06
C PHE A 507 12.32 -12.62 -20.90
N LEU A 508 11.10 -12.14 -21.15
CA LEU A 508 10.07 -12.87 -21.91
C LEU A 508 10.38 -13.04 -23.40
N ALA A 509 11.37 -12.32 -23.93
CA ALA A 509 11.93 -12.58 -25.25
C ALA A 509 12.87 -13.80 -25.26
N LYS A 510 13.46 -14.15 -24.11
CA LYS A 510 14.41 -15.26 -23.95
C LYS A 510 13.75 -16.51 -23.37
N ASP A 511 12.89 -16.34 -22.38
CA ASP A 511 12.20 -17.44 -21.70
C ASP A 511 10.69 -17.19 -21.67
N ARG A 512 9.93 -18.17 -22.16
CA ARG A 512 8.46 -18.18 -22.24
C ARG A 512 7.90 -19.49 -21.69
N SER A 513 8.65 -20.15 -20.81
CA SER A 513 8.27 -21.42 -20.20
C SER A 513 7.16 -21.26 -19.18
N LYS A 514 7.16 -20.13 -18.46
CA LYS A 514 6.20 -19.78 -17.40
C LYS A 514 5.58 -18.40 -17.64
N PRO A 515 4.36 -18.11 -17.13
CA PRO A 515 3.87 -16.74 -17.05
C PRO A 515 4.71 -15.93 -16.06
N PHE A 516 4.69 -14.62 -16.21
CA PHE A 516 5.43 -13.67 -15.40
C PHE A 516 4.46 -12.83 -14.56
N ILE A 517 4.74 -12.72 -13.28
CA ILE A 517 4.12 -11.73 -12.39
C ILE A 517 5.20 -10.93 -11.67
N CYS A 518 4.87 -9.72 -11.24
CA CYS A 518 5.65 -9.05 -10.21
C CYS A 518 4.98 -9.30 -8.86
N CYS A 519 5.56 -10.15 -7.99
CA CYS A 519 5.08 -10.27 -6.62
C CYS A 519 5.19 -8.93 -5.86
N GLU A 520 6.09 -8.05 -6.28
CA GLU A 520 6.21 -6.66 -5.83
C GLU A 520 6.58 -5.76 -7.00
N TYR A 521 5.87 -4.65 -7.17
CA TYR A 521 6.26 -3.61 -8.12
C TYR A 521 5.75 -2.24 -7.66
N THR A 522 6.21 -1.20 -8.36
CA THR A 522 5.79 0.19 -8.16
C THR A 522 5.89 0.64 -6.69
N HIS A 523 7.08 0.48 -6.10
CA HIS A 523 7.37 0.77 -4.69
C HIS A 523 6.82 2.14 -4.27
N ALA A 524 5.87 2.15 -3.33
CA ALA A 524 5.01 3.26 -3.04
C ALA A 524 5.49 4.12 -1.85
N MET A 525 6.74 3.97 -1.41
CA MET A 525 7.34 4.82 -0.36
C MET A 525 7.19 6.32 -0.64
N GLY A 526 6.60 7.02 0.31
CA GLY A 526 6.40 8.46 0.21
C GLY A 526 5.60 8.89 -1.03
N ASN A 527 6.12 9.86 -1.78
CA ASN A 527 5.53 10.36 -3.01
C ASN A 527 6.10 9.60 -4.22
N SER A 528 5.41 8.54 -4.62
CA SER A 528 5.90 7.54 -5.58
C SER A 528 4.80 7.08 -6.57
N CYS A 529 4.89 5.85 -7.07
CA CYS A 529 4.02 5.23 -8.08
C CYS A 529 4.07 5.91 -9.46
N GLY A 530 5.22 6.46 -9.83
CA GLY A 530 5.47 7.03 -11.15
C GLY A 530 5.52 5.97 -12.22
N ALA A 531 5.03 6.29 -13.41
CA ALA A 531 5.06 5.45 -14.60
C ALA A 531 4.38 4.07 -14.46
N MET A 532 3.54 3.87 -13.42
CA MET A 532 2.78 2.63 -13.19
C MET A 532 2.02 2.14 -14.44
N HIS A 533 1.52 3.06 -15.26
CA HIS A 533 0.82 2.75 -16.51
C HIS A 533 1.65 1.89 -17.48
N LYS A 534 2.98 1.99 -17.49
CA LYS A 534 3.84 1.14 -18.33
C LYS A 534 3.65 -0.35 -18.02
N TYR A 535 3.49 -0.68 -16.73
CA TYR A 535 3.25 -2.05 -16.29
C TYR A 535 1.83 -2.50 -16.67
N THR A 536 0.82 -1.65 -16.45
CA THR A 536 -0.55 -2.03 -16.78
C THR A 536 -0.79 -2.13 -18.28
N ASP A 537 -0.15 -1.28 -19.10
CA ASP A 537 -0.17 -1.35 -20.56
C ASP A 537 0.51 -2.64 -21.08
N LEU A 538 1.52 -3.15 -20.35
CA LEU A 538 2.15 -4.43 -20.70
C LEU A 538 1.14 -5.59 -20.58
N THR A 539 0.20 -5.54 -19.64
CA THR A 539 -0.81 -6.61 -19.45
C THR A 539 -1.74 -6.77 -20.66
N ASP A 540 -1.90 -5.71 -21.46
CA ASP A 540 -2.71 -5.68 -22.69
C ASP A 540 -1.93 -6.22 -23.90
N THR A 541 -0.59 -6.14 -23.88
CA THR A 541 0.27 -6.40 -25.05
C THR A 541 1.12 -7.67 -24.94
N GLU A 542 1.40 -8.15 -23.72
CA GLU A 542 2.15 -9.38 -23.47
C GLU A 542 1.29 -10.38 -22.67
N PRO A 543 0.70 -11.40 -23.32
CA PRO A 543 -0.15 -12.39 -22.66
C PRO A 543 0.50 -13.12 -21.48
N LEU A 544 1.81 -13.36 -21.52
CA LEU A 544 2.50 -14.05 -20.41
C LEU A 544 2.71 -13.13 -19.18
N TYR A 545 2.65 -11.81 -19.33
CA TYR A 545 2.72 -10.90 -18.19
C TYR A 545 1.34 -10.69 -17.56
N GLN A 546 1.08 -11.37 -16.44
CA GLN A 546 -0.25 -11.43 -15.81
C GLN A 546 -0.41 -10.45 -14.64
N GLY A 547 0.33 -9.35 -14.64
CA GLY A 547 0.21 -8.25 -13.67
C GLY A 547 1.14 -8.41 -12.47
N GLY A 548 0.75 -7.82 -11.34
CA GLY A 548 1.59 -7.80 -10.15
C GLY A 548 0.91 -7.17 -8.94
N PHE A 549 1.67 -7.04 -7.86
CA PHE A 549 1.19 -6.53 -6.57
C PHE A 549 1.99 -5.30 -6.13
N ILE A 550 1.32 -4.18 -5.92
CA ILE A 550 1.95 -2.94 -5.44
C ILE A 550 2.62 -3.18 -4.09
N TRP A 551 3.84 -2.68 -3.87
CA TRP A 551 4.46 -2.59 -2.54
C TRP A 551 4.32 -1.17 -1.99
N ASP A 552 3.52 -0.90 -0.96
CA ASP A 552 2.56 -1.81 -0.32
C ASP A 552 1.23 -1.10 -0.02
N TYR A 553 0.34 -1.77 0.71
CA TYR A 553 -0.97 -1.22 1.03
C TYR A 553 -0.89 -0.04 2.01
N ILE A 554 -0.22 -0.20 3.15
CA ILE A 554 -0.36 0.68 4.33
C ILE A 554 0.99 1.04 4.94
N ASP A 555 1.20 2.33 5.23
CA ASP A 555 2.41 2.76 5.96
C ASP A 555 2.47 2.11 7.35
N GLN A 556 3.54 1.37 7.64
CA GLN A 556 3.79 0.80 8.97
C GLN A 556 4.29 1.90 9.91
N THR A 557 3.37 2.62 10.53
CA THR A 557 3.68 3.80 11.35
C THR A 557 2.97 3.70 12.68
N ILE A 558 3.60 4.08 13.79
CA ILE A 558 3.04 3.89 15.13
C ILE A 558 2.71 5.25 15.75
N TYR A 559 1.53 5.40 16.36
CA TYR A 559 1.21 6.63 17.09
C TYR A 559 2.13 6.83 18.31
N LYS A 560 2.74 8.01 18.40
CA LYS A 560 3.61 8.40 19.50
C LYS A 560 3.33 9.84 19.92
N LYS A 561 3.66 10.18 21.17
CA LYS A 561 3.63 11.56 21.66
C LYS A 561 5.01 12.21 21.59
N ASP A 562 5.05 13.43 21.09
CA ASP A 562 6.23 14.30 21.13
C ASP A 562 6.53 14.78 22.56
N ARG A 563 7.61 15.56 22.72
CA ARG A 563 8.01 16.13 24.01
C ARG A 563 7.02 17.14 24.61
N TYR A 564 6.02 17.57 23.86
CA TYR A 564 4.98 18.51 24.26
C TYR A 564 3.62 17.82 24.49
N GLY A 565 3.53 16.52 24.24
CA GLY A 565 2.33 15.71 24.40
C GLY A 565 1.42 15.66 23.17
N ASN A 566 1.85 16.22 22.02
CA ASN A 566 1.12 16.11 20.77
C ASN A 566 1.37 14.75 20.13
N GLU A 567 0.32 14.16 19.56
CA GLU A 567 0.41 12.89 18.87
C GLU A 567 0.94 13.07 17.43
N PHE A 568 1.79 12.15 16.98
CA PHE A 568 2.32 12.07 15.62
C PHE A 568 2.51 10.60 15.22
N GLN A 569 2.68 10.35 13.92
CA GLN A 569 3.03 9.04 13.38
C GLN A 569 4.55 8.87 13.39
N ALA A 570 5.03 7.89 14.15
CA ALA A 570 6.44 7.56 14.29
C ALA A 570 6.86 6.45 13.34
N TYR A 571 8.13 6.48 12.93
CA TYR A 571 8.77 5.43 12.14
C TYR A 571 10.02 4.90 12.87
N GLY A 572 10.78 4.01 12.24
CA GLY A 572 12.01 3.45 12.79
C GLY A 572 12.97 4.50 13.34
N GLY A 573 13.52 4.22 14.51
CA GLY A 573 14.48 5.04 15.21
C GLY A 573 13.88 6.12 16.10
N ASP A 574 12.57 6.39 16.01
CA ASP A 574 11.87 7.28 16.92
C ASP A 574 11.70 6.67 18.33
N PHE A 575 11.81 5.35 18.50
CA PHE A 575 11.66 4.66 19.79
C PHE A 575 13.00 4.48 20.54
N ASN A 576 14.09 5.07 20.03
CA ASN A 576 15.48 4.91 20.49
C ASN A 576 16.04 3.48 20.35
N GLU A 577 15.36 2.62 19.58
CA GLU A 577 15.82 1.34 19.08
C GLU A 577 16.98 1.53 18.10
N ARG A 578 17.97 0.63 18.08
CA ARG A 578 18.99 0.52 17.03
C ARG A 578 19.50 -0.93 16.99
N PRO A 579 19.85 -1.51 15.82
CA PRO A 579 19.79 -0.92 14.47
C PRO A 579 18.35 -0.59 13.99
N THR A 580 18.24 0.24 12.95
CA THR A 580 16.96 0.61 12.33
C THR A 580 17.12 1.19 10.92
N ASP A 581 16.13 0.95 10.06
CA ASP A 581 16.04 1.45 8.68
C ASP A 581 15.05 2.61 8.51
N TYR A 582 14.71 3.27 9.63
CA TYR A 582 13.99 4.55 9.64
C TYR A 582 12.62 4.51 8.93
N ASN A 583 12.40 5.44 7.99
CA ASN A 583 11.12 5.63 7.31
C ASN A 583 10.89 4.64 6.16
N PHE A 584 11.80 3.67 5.96
CA PHE A 584 11.58 2.59 5.02
C PHE A 584 10.33 1.75 5.38
N SER A 585 9.83 1.87 6.62
CA SER A 585 8.54 1.31 7.08
C SER A 585 7.29 1.95 6.45
N ALA A 586 7.40 3.10 5.78
CA ALA A 586 6.27 3.85 5.25
C ALA A 586 6.18 3.72 3.72
N ASN A 587 5.61 2.61 3.25
CA ASN A 587 5.51 2.26 1.82
C ASN A 587 4.09 2.24 1.27
N GLY A 588 3.11 2.73 2.03
CA GLY A 588 1.70 2.49 1.74
C GLY A 588 1.10 3.40 0.68
N ILE A 589 0.22 2.84 -0.14
CA ILE A 589 -0.75 3.64 -0.94
C ILE A 589 -1.88 4.23 -0.09
N VAL A 590 -2.04 3.78 1.16
CA VAL A 590 -2.87 4.41 2.20
C VAL A 590 -2.01 4.81 3.41
N TYR A 591 -2.45 5.85 4.12
CA TYR A 591 -1.77 6.30 5.32
C TYR A 591 -1.97 5.32 6.48
N GLY A 592 -0.93 5.06 7.28
CA GLY A 592 -1.00 4.12 8.42
C GLY A 592 -2.05 4.46 9.46
N GLY A 593 -2.20 5.74 9.79
CA GLY A 593 -3.08 6.21 10.86
C GLY A 593 -4.56 6.00 10.61
N ASP A 594 -5.17 6.83 9.76
CA ASP A 594 -6.60 6.78 9.49
C ASP A 594 -6.97 5.83 8.35
N ARG A 595 -5.99 5.19 7.69
CA ARG A 595 -6.21 4.29 6.54
C ARG A 595 -6.88 4.98 5.35
N GLU A 596 -6.84 6.31 5.28
CA GLU A 596 -7.39 7.02 4.13
C GLU A 596 -6.45 6.88 2.92
N PRO A 597 -6.99 6.86 1.69
CA PRO A 597 -6.18 6.86 0.48
C PRO A 597 -5.20 8.03 0.44
N SER A 598 -3.95 7.74 0.07
CA SER A 598 -2.99 8.78 -0.31
C SER A 598 -3.30 9.32 -1.72
N PRO A 599 -2.72 10.46 -2.14
CA PRO A 599 -2.90 11.00 -3.48
C PRO A 599 -2.52 10.02 -4.62
N LYS A 600 -1.61 9.06 -4.33
CA LYS A 600 -1.20 8.00 -5.26
C LYS A 600 -2.38 7.16 -5.74
N MET A 601 -3.41 6.98 -4.89
CA MET A 601 -4.56 6.11 -5.17
C MET A 601 -5.35 6.53 -6.40
N GLN A 602 -5.37 7.82 -6.75
CA GLN A 602 -6.02 8.29 -7.99
C GLN A 602 -5.43 7.61 -9.23
N GLU A 603 -4.10 7.48 -9.27
CA GLU A 603 -3.39 6.84 -10.37
C GLU A 603 -3.58 5.32 -10.35
N VAL A 604 -3.52 4.70 -9.17
CA VAL A 604 -3.78 3.26 -8.99
C VAL A 604 -5.16 2.89 -9.51
N LYS A 605 -6.20 3.60 -9.07
CA LYS A 605 -7.59 3.37 -9.48
C LYS A 605 -7.76 3.41 -11.00
N PHE A 606 -7.14 4.39 -11.66
CA PHE A 606 -7.22 4.53 -13.10
C PHE A 606 -6.49 3.40 -13.84
N ASN A 607 -5.25 3.10 -13.46
CA ASN A 607 -4.47 2.05 -14.11
C ASN A 607 -5.08 0.66 -13.90
N TYR A 608 -5.79 0.45 -12.79
CA TYR A 608 -6.49 -0.81 -12.49
C TYR A 608 -7.93 -0.88 -13.00
N GLN A 609 -8.47 0.15 -13.66
CA GLN A 609 -9.86 0.07 -14.14
C GLN A 609 -10.07 -1.06 -15.16
N ASN A 610 -11.20 -1.76 -15.07
CA ASN A 610 -11.55 -2.86 -15.98
C ASN A 610 -12.28 -2.41 -17.24
N ILE A 611 -12.50 -1.11 -17.43
CA ILE A 611 -13.12 -0.57 -18.64
C ILE A 611 -12.24 0.56 -19.16
N THR A 612 -11.70 0.40 -20.36
CA THR A 612 -11.00 1.49 -21.03
C THR A 612 -11.97 2.21 -21.95
N ALA A 613 -12.10 3.52 -21.78
CA ALA A 613 -12.93 4.38 -22.60
C ALA A 613 -12.03 5.31 -23.42
N GLU A 614 -11.77 4.97 -24.68
CA GLU A 614 -11.04 5.82 -25.61
C GLU A 614 -12.02 6.84 -26.20
N VAL A 615 -12.04 8.03 -25.60
CA VAL A 615 -12.97 9.10 -25.94
C VAL A 615 -12.38 9.97 -27.06
N THR A 616 -13.21 10.33 -28.02
CA THR A 616 -12.92 11.33 -29.05
C THR A 616 -13.97 12.43 -29.00
N LYS A 617 -13.94 13.37 -29.96
CA LYS A 617 -14.93 14.44 -30.03
C LYS A 617 -16.37 13.93 -30.22
N ASP A 618 -16.54 12.89 -31.03
CA ASP A 618 -17.86 12.45 -31.51
C ASP A 618 -18.18 11.00 -31.09
N GLN A 619 -17.18 10.21 -30.70
CA GLN A 619 -17.33 8.77 -30.41
C GLN A 619 -16.54 8.33 -29.18
N VAL A 620 -16.92 7.20 -28.60
CA VAL A 620 -16.12 6.48 -27.60
C VAL A 620 -15.99 5.01 -27.99
N LYS A 621 -14.75 4.50 -27.97
CA LYS A 621 -14.49 3.05 -28.01
C LYS A 621 -14.41 2.55 -26.57
N VAL A 622 -15.29 1.61 -26.23
CA VAL A 622 -15.36 0.97 -24.92
C VAL A 622 -14.71 -0.41 -25.04
N ILE A 623 -13.65 -0.65 -24.28
CA ILE A 623 -12.94 -1.93 -24.20
C ILE A 623 -13.22 -2.51 -22.81
N ASN A 624 -13.90 -3.65 -22.77
CA ASN A 624 -14.24 -4.34 -21.53
C ASN A 624 -13.14 -5.36 -21.17
N LYS A 625 -12.39 -5.06 -20.12
CA LYS A 625 -11.33 -5.92 -19.57
C LYS A 625 -11.80 -6.79 -18.39
N ASN A 626 -13.07 -6.68 -17.98
CA ASN A 626 -13.66 -7.62 -17.04
C ASN A 626 -13.66 -9.04 -17.65
N LEU A 627 -13.51 -10.05 -16.80
CA LEU A 627 -13.47 -11.46 -17.19
C LEU A 627 -14.88 -12.05 -17.31
N PHE A 628 -15.81 -11.60 -16.47
CA PHE A 628 -17.16 -12.19 -16.32
C PHE A 628 -18.29 -11.15 -16.44
N LEU A 629 -18.04 -9.88 -16.13
CA LEU A 629 -19.08 -8.83 -16.18
C LEU A 629 -19.22 -8.13 -17.54
N ASN A 630 -20.46 -8.06 -18.07
CA ASN A 630 -20.82 -7.17 -19.18
C ASN A 630 -20.93 -5.71 -18.71
N THR A 631 -20.53 -4.73 -19.54
CA THR A 631 -20.63 -3.30 -19.18
C THR A 631 -22.05 -2.77 -18.94
N GLY A 632 -23.08 -3.51 -19.33
CA GLY A 632 -24.48 -3.20 -19.10
C GLY A 632 -24.89 -3.20 -17.63
N VAL A 633 -24.08 -3.74 -16.72
CA VAL A 633 -24.29 -3.63 -15.27
C VAL A 633 -23.97 -2.23 -14.71
N TYR A 634 -23.27 -1.41 -15.49
CA TYR A 634 -22.90 -0.04 -15.12
C TYR A 634 -23.77 1.01 -15.80
N GLU A 635 -23.97 2.14 -15.15
CA GLU A 635 -24.50 3.35 -15.75
C GLU A 635 -23.35 4.12 -16.41
N CYS A 636 -23.39 4.25 -17.74
CA CYS A 636 -22.41 5.03 -18.49
C CYS A 636 -22.90 6.48 -18.64
N VAL A 637 -22.18 7.41 -18.00
CA VAL A 637 -22.50 8.84 -17.94
C VAL A 637 -21.52 9.63 -18.79
N VAL A 638 -22.03 10.38 -19.77
CA VAL A 638 -21.28 11.26 -20.66
C VAL A 638 -21.46 12.71 -20.19
N THR A 639 -20.38 13.34 -19.76
CA THR A 639 -20.35 14.73 -19.30
C THR A 639 -19.56 15.60 -20.29
N ALA A 640 -20.18 16.67 -20.78
CA ALA A 640 -19.50 17.72 -21.52
C ALA A 640 -19.34 18.96 -20.65
N ALA A 641 -18.13 19.49 -20.52
CA ALA A 641 -17.86 20.74 -19.83
C ALA A 641 -17.13 21.73 -20.75
N ARG A 642 -17.42 23.02 -20.62
CA ARG A 642 -16.76 24.12 -21.33
C ARG A 642 -16.03 25.01 -20.33
N ASN A 643 -14.73 25.21 -20.53
CA ASN A 643 -13.83 25.93 -19.62
C ASN A 643 -14.00 25.42 -18.17
N GLY A 644 -14.05 24.09 -18.02
CA GLY A 644 -14.24 23.39 -16.75
C GLY A 644 -15.62 23.48 -16.10
N LYS A 645 -16.62 24.09 -16.75
CA LYS A 645 -18.01 24.13 -16.27
C LYS A 645 -18.88 23.17 -17.06
N THR A 646 -19.54 22.22 -16.38
CA THR A 646 -20.48 21.29 -17.01
C THR A 646 -21.56 22.04 -17.78
N VAL A 647 -21.70 21.72 -19.06
CA VAL A 647 -22.75 22.24 -19.94
C VAL A 647 -23.85 21.20 -20.16
N ARG A 648 -23.50 19.91 -20.15
CA ARG A 648 -24.42 18.79 -20.37
C ARG A 648 -23.93 17.55 -19.62
N GLU A 649 -24.87 16.75 -19.14
CA GLU A 649 -24.65 15.41 -18.62
C GLU A 649 -25.78 14.52 -19.15
N LEU A 650 -25.42 13.35 -19.69
CA LEU A 650 -26.34 12.43 -20.35
C LEU A 650 -25.96 10.99 -20.01
N VAL A 651 -26.95 10.10 -20.01
CA VAL A 651 -26.72 8.65 -19.88
C VAL A 651 -26.69 8.01 -21.26
N MET A 652 -25.76 7.09 -21.46
CA MET A 652 -25.62 6.26 -22.66
C MET A 652 -25.73 4.80 -22.27
N ALA A 653 -26.52 4.01 -22.98
CA ALA A 653 -26.58 2.56 -22.76
C ALA A 653 -25.33 1.89 -23.35
N THR A 654 -24.62 1.11 -22.54
CA THR A 654 -23.49 0.27 -22.96
C THR A 654 -23.85 -1.20 -22.79
N ASP A 655 -23.34 -2.02 -23.70
CA ASP A 655 -23.56 -3.46 -23.77
C ASP A 655 -22.37 -4.04 -24.54
N VAL A 656 -21.36 -4.44 -23.77
CA VAL A 656 -20.05 -4.89 -24.23
C VAL A 656 -19.69 -6.09 -23.37
N GLU A 657 -19.66 -7.25 -24.01
CA GLU A 657 -19.35 -8.53 -23.37
C GLU A 657 -17.95 -8.53 -22.75
N PRO A 658 -17.68 -9.37 -21.74
CA PRO A 658 -16.35 -9.54 -21.17
C PRO A 658 -15.29 -9.79 -22.25
N LEU A 659 -14.11 -9.18 -22.08
CA LEU A 659 -12.97 -9.30 -23.01
C LEU A 659 -13.28 -8.92 -24.47
N SER A 660 -14.19 -7.97 -24.67
CA SER A 660 -14.58 -7.47 -25.99
C SER A 660 -14.58 -5.94 -26.07
N GLU A 661 -14.78 -5.40 -27.27
CA GLU A 661 -14.80 -3.96 -27.51
C GLU A 661 -15.94 -3.54 -28.43
N LYS A 662 -16.42 -2.31 -28.26
CA LYS A 662 -17.48 -1.72 -29.09
C LYS A 662 -17.37 -0.20 -29.15
N VAL A 663 -17.74 0.37 -30.29
CA VAL A 663 -17.74 1.83 -30.52
C VAL A 663 -19.17 2.36 -30.43
N TYR A 664 -19.33 3.50 -29.74
CA TYR A 664 -20.58 4.22 -29.60
C TYR A 664 -20.42 5.66 -30.07
N ASP A 665 -21.45 6.18 -30.74
CA ASP A 665 -21.58 7.61 -30.99
C ASP A 665 -21.94 8.32 -29.68
N LEU A 666 -21.25 9.41 -29.37
CA LEU A 666 -21.54 10.20 -28.18
C LEU A 666 -22.88 10.93 -28.36
N PRO A 667 -23.78 10.92 -27.36
CA PRO A 667 -25.08 11.59 -27.43
C PRO A 667 -24.97 13.13 -27.30
N LEU A 668 -23.87 13.73 -27.77
CA LEU A 668 -23.58 15.15 -27.65
C LEU A 668 -23.77 15.86 -28.99
N PRO A 669 -24.43 17.02 -29.04
CA PRO A 669 -24.44 17.82 -30.24
C PRO A 669 -23.08 18.47 -30.46
N LYS A 670 -22.80 18.86 -31.71
CA LYS A 670 -21.60 19.60 -32.06
C LYS A 670 -21.61 20.98 -31.41
N GLU A 671 -20.62 21.20 -30.56
CA GLU A 671 -20.40 22.49 -29.90
C GLU A 671 -19.73 23.49 -30.87
N THR A 672 -20.19 24.75 -30.84
CA THR A 672 -19.74 25.81 -31.76
C THR A 672 -19.27 27.08 -31.05
N ILE A 673 -19.51 27.18 -29.74
CA ILE A 673 -19.15 28.36 -28.97
C ILE A 673 -17.67 28.25 -28.59
N PRO A 674 -16.86 29.31 -28.74
CA PRO A 674 -15.46 29.28 -28.34
C PRO A 674 -15.25 28.85 -26.87
N GLY A 675 -14.19 28.10 -26.63
CA GLY A 675 -13.84 27.54 -25.32
C GLY A 675 -13.11 26.19 -25.42
N GLU A 676 -12.49 25.78 -24.31
CA GLU A 676 -11.93 24.44 -24.15
C GLU A 676 -13.04 23.51 -23.65
N TYR A 677 -13.28 22.42 -24.36
CA TYR A 677 -14.29 21.43 -24.06
C TYR A 677 -13.64 20.15 -23.56
N THR A 678 -14.18 19.60 -22.47
CA THR A 678 -13.86 18.27 -21.97
C THR A 678 -15.06 17.36 -22.12
N ILE A 679 -14.85 16.18 -22.69
CA ILE A 679 -15.84 15.10 -22.75
C ILE A 679 -15.33 14.00 -21.83
N THR A 680 -16.08 13.70 -20.77
CA THR A 680 -15.76 12.63 -19.83
C THR A 680 -16.82 11.53 -19.96
N VAL A 681 -16.39 10.30 -20.20
CA VAL A 681 -17.24 9.10 -20.18
C VAL A 681 -16.91 8.33 -18.92
N SER A 682 -17.90 8.14 -18.05
CA SER A 682 -17.75 7.60 -16.69
C SER A 682 -18.65 6.37 -16.54
N PHE A 683 -18.12 5.26 -16.04
CA PHE A 683 -18.88 4.06 -15.71
C PHE A 683 -19.12 4.00 -14.20
N ARG A 684 -20.39 3.98 -13.80
CA ARG A 684 -20.81 4.04 -12.40
C ARG A 684 -21.66 2.83 -12.02
N LEU A 685 -21.61 2.40 -10.77
CA LEU A 685 -22.47 1.32 -10.28
C LEU A 685 -23.95 1.70 -10.41
N LYS A 686 -24.78 0.81 -10.96
CA LYS A 686 -26.25 0.98 -10.96
C LYS A 686 -26.90 0.70 -9.61
N GLU A 687 -26.31 -0.23 -8.86
CA GLU A 687 -26.85 -0.74 -7.61
C GLU A 687 -25.81 -0.68 -6.49
N ASN A 688 -26.26 -0.80 -5.24
CA ASN A 688 -25.35 -0.89 -4.11
C ASN A 688 -24.66 -2.26 -4.10
N THR A 689 -23.37 -2.26 -3.79
CA THR A 689 -22.60 -3.46 -3.44
C THR A 689 -22.25 -3.41 -1.96
N ILE A 690 -21.62 -4.47 -1.44
CA ILE A 690 -21.14 -4.46 -0.05
C ILE A 690 -19.99 -3.46 0.19
N TRP A 691 -19.32 -3.00 -0.87
CA TRP A 691 -18.12 -2.14 -0.80
C TRP A 691 -18.35 -0.73 -1.37
N ALA A 692 -19.44 -0.47 -2.10
CA ALA A 692 -19.77 0.88 -2.58
C ALA A 692 -21.27 1.06 -2.84
N LYS A 693 -21.70 2.32 -2.81
CA LYS A 693 -23.08 2.71 -3.16
C LYS A 693 -23.24 2.84 -4.68
N ALA A 694 -24.48 2.73 -5.14
CA ALA A 694 -24.85 3.13 -6.50
C ALA A 694 -24.34 4.55 -6.80
N GLY A 695 -23.84 4.77 -8.01
CA GLY A 695 -23.19 6.00 -8.45
C GLY A 695 -21.68 6.06 -8.25
N HIS A 696 -21.06 5.10 -7.55
CA HIS A 696 -19.60 5.00 -7.46
C HIS A 696 -18.98 4.78 -8.84
N GLU A 697 -18.04 5.64 -9.23
CA GLU A 697 -17.33 5.54 -10.50
C GLU A 697 -16.23 4.46 -10.43
N VAL A 698 -16.31 3.46 -11.29
CA VAL A 698 -15.31 2.37 -11.41
C VAL A 698 -14.29 2.63 -12.52
N ALA A 699 -14.66 3.40 -13.54
CA ALA A 699 -13.78 3.70 -14.66
C ALA A 699 -14.17 5.02 -15.34
N PHE A 700 -13.20 5.68 -15.96
CA PHE A 700 -13.48 6.80 -16.85
C PHE A 700 -12.48 6.92 -18.00
N GLY A 701 -12.88 7.67 -19.03
CA GLY A 701 -12.00 8.23 -20.04
C GLY A 701 -12.36 9.70 -20.31
N GLN A 702 -11.39 10.50 -20.74
CA GLN A 702 -11.59 11.91 -21.01
C GLN A 702 -10.89 12.35 -22.30
N TYR A 703 -11.58 13.18 -23.09
CA TYR A 703 -11.03 13.83 -24.27
C TYR A 703 -11.17 15.35 -24.17
N VAL A 704 -10.15 16.08 -24.58
CA VAL A 704 -10.10 17.55 -24.52
C VAL A 704 -9.89 18.11 -25.91
N TYR A 705 -10.69 19.10 -26.30
CA TYR A 705 -10.50 19.86 -27.53
C TYR A 705 -10.88 21.33 -27.32
N ALA A 706 -10.33 22.23 -28.13
CA ALA A 706 -10.63 23.65 -28.03
C ALA A 706 -11.25 24.20 -29.31
N ILE A 707 -12.22 25.10 -29.15
CA ILE A 707 -12.73 25.98 -30.20
C ILE A 707 -12.10 27.35 -29.97
N ARG A 708 -11.25 27.79 -30.90
CA ARG A 708 -10.43 29.00 -30.74
C ARG A 708 -11.29 30.25 -30.52
N GLU A 709 -10.88 31.06 -29.55
CA GLU A 709 -11.35 32.41 -29.33
C GLU A 709 -10.20 33.39 -29.59
N GLU A 710 -10.45 34.48 -30.31
CA GLU A 710 -9.46 35.55 -30.43
C GLU A 710 -9.44 36.40 -29.15
N LYS A 711 -8.37 36.27 -28.36
CA LYS A 711 -8.14 37.14 -27.21
C LYS A 711 -7.72 38.53 -27.69
N LYS A 712 -8.45 39.56 -27.29
CA LYS A 712 -8.06 40.96 -27.55
C LYS A 712 -6.94 41.37 -26.61
N ALA A 713 -5.84 41.86 -27.17
CA ALA A 713 -4.76 42.47 -26.39
C ALA A 713 -5.25 43.72 -25.63
N CYS A 714 -4.80 43.89 -24.39
CA CYS A 714 -5.01 45.11 -23.64
C CYS A 714 -4.20 46.26 -24.27
N ARG A 715 -4.84 47.40 -24.52
CA ARG A 715 -4.22 48.62 -25.07
C ARG A 715 -4.30 49.83 -24.12
N ARG A 716 -4.43 49.58 -22.82
CA ARG A 716 -4.49 50.66 -21.83
C ARG A 716 -3.09 51.24 -21.63
N PRO A 717 -2.94 52.58 -21.52
CA PRO A 717 -1.63 53.20 -21.36
C PRO A 717 -1.01 52.90 -19.99
N VAL A 718 0.31 52.85 -19.94
CA VAL A 718 1.09 52.71 -18.69
C VAL A 718 1.95 53.95 -18.45
N LYS A 719 2.09 54.37 -17.20
CA LYS A 719 3.03 55.43 -16.81
C LYS A 719 4.31 54.83 -16.28
N VAL A 720 5.42 55.04 -17.00
CA VAL A 720 6.77 54.66 -16.56
C VAL A 720 7.37 55.77 -15.71
N ILE A 721 7.84 55.42 -14.51
CA ILE A 721 8.46 56.34 -13.54
C ILE A 721 9.92 55.89 -13.37
N ARG A 722 10.86 56.61 -13.97
CA ARG A 722 12.29 56.32 -13.83
C ARG A 722 12.87 57.10 -12.64
N SER A 723 13.48 56.40 -11.70
CA SER A 723 14.23 56.96 -10.57
C SER A 723 15.67 56.44 -10.57
N LYS A 724 16.51 56.92 -9.64
CA LYS A 724 17.93 56.55 -9.55
C LYS A 724 18.14 55.05 -9.29
N HIS A 725 17.28 54.45 -8.48
CA HIS A 725 17.40 53.05 -8.04
C HIS A 725 16.29 52.14 -8.59
N ASN A 726 15.11 52.71 -8.87
CA ASN A 726 13.90 51.95 -9.17
C ASN A 726 13.24 52.45 -10.46
N ILE A 727 12.53 51.54 -11.12
CA ILE A 727 11.65 51.78 -12.26
C ILE A 727 10.24 51.40 -11.81
N GLY A 728 9.37 52.41 -11.67
CA GLY A 728 7.96 52.22 -11.39
C GLY A 728 7.14 52.10 -12.68
N VAL A 729 6.16 51.21 -12.69
CA VAL A 729 5.15 51.10 -13.74
C VAL A 729 3.78 51.24 -13.09
N ARG A 730 3.04 52.29 -13.45
CA ARG A 730 1.74 52.61 -12.84
C ARG A 730 0.63 52.61 -13.87
N GLY A 731 -0.44 51.87 -13.58
CA GLY A 731 -1.71 51.94 -14.31
C GLY A 731 -2.83 52.51 -13.44
N GLU A 732 -4.08 52.30 -13.85
CA GLU A 732 -5.26 52.82 -13.15
C GLU A 732 -5.44 52.19 -11.76
N SER A 733 -5.29 50.86 -11.68
CA SER A 733 -5.58 50.07 -10.47
C SER A 733 -4.36 49.38 -9.89
N PHE A 734 -3.16 49.60 -10.43
CA PHE A 734 -1.96 48.89 -10.02
C PHE A 734 -0.69 49.75 -10.06
N GLU A 735 0.30 49.32 -9.28
CA GLU A 735 1.66 49.84 -9.30
C GLU A 735 2.66 48.68 -9.15
N ALA A 736 3.61 48.58 -10.06
CA ALA A 736 4.73 47.64 -10.02
C ALA A 736 6.04 48.41 -9.86
N ILE A 737 6.93 47.97 -8.96
CA ILE A 737 8.23 48.61 -8.74
C ILE A 737 9.33 47.57 -9.00
N PHE A 738 10.19 47.88 -9.96
CA PHE A 738 11.39 47.12 -10.30
C PHE A 738 12.62 47.81 -9.72
N SER A 739 13.45 47.07 -9.00
CA SER A 739 14.67 47.60 -8.38
C SER A 739 15.91 47.16 -9.14
N GLY A 740 16.79 48.11 -9.46
CA GLY A 740 18.13 47.82 -9.97
C GLY A 740 19.03 47.20 -8.89
N PRO A 741 19.21 47.86 -7.72
CA PRO A 741 20.07 47.35 -6.64
C PRO A 741 19.62 46.01 -6.05
N GLU A 742 18.32 45.78 -5.90
CA GLU A 742 17.76 44.53 -5.34
C GLU A 742 17.49 43.46 -6.40
N GLY A 743 17.47 43.84 -7.69
CA GLY A 743 17.49 42.88 -8.79
C GLY A 743 16.18 42.16 -9.04
N GLY A 744 15.05 42.87 -9.16
CA GLY A 744 13.78 42.26 -9.55
C GLY A 744 12.55 43.12 -9.25
N LEU A 745 11.37 42.50 -9.36
CA LEU A 745 10.08 43.08 -8.97
C LEU A 745 9.96 43.09 -7.43
N VAL A 746 10.16 44.26 -6.82
CA VAL A 746 10.18 44.42 -5.34
C VAL A 746 8.82 44.77 -4.74
N SER A 747 7.86 45.20 -5.56
CA SER A 747 6.49 45.48 -5.12
C SER A 747 5.52 45.34 -6.28
N TYR A 748 4.37 44.71 -6.02
CA TYR A 748 3.26 44.64 -6.95
C TYR A 748 1.96 44.89 -6.19
N ARG A 749 1.51 46.15 -6.24
CA ARG A 749 0.27 46.57 -5.60
C ARG A 749 -0.87 46.54 -6.60
N TYR A 750 -1.97 45.92 -6.22
CA TYR A 750 -3.21 45.92 -7.00
C TYR A 750 -4.37 46.33 -6.11
N ALA A 751 -5.19 47.27 -6.57
CA ALA A 751 -6.27 47.90 -5.80
C ALA A 751 -5.83 48.38 -4.40
N GLY A 752 -4.59 48.87 -4.29
CA GLY A 752 -4.01 49.40 -3.05
C GLY A 752 -3.41 48.38 -2.09
N LYS A 753 -3.57 47.07 -2.32
CA LYS A 753 -3.01 46.00 -1.47
C LYS A 753 -1.72 45.45 -2.10
N GLU A 754 -0.71 45.19 -1.28
CA GLU A 754 0.52 44.53 -1.71
C GLU A 754 0.24 43.03 -1.92
N MET A 755 0.68 42.51 -3.06
CA MET A 755 0.39 41.12 -3.45
C MET A 755 1.56 40.19 -3.17
N ILE A 756 2.81 40.69 -3.27
CA ILE A 756 4.02 39.88 -3.06
C ILE A 756 4.74 40.30 -1.77
N LYS A 757 5.38 39.33 -1.09
CA LYS A 757 6.19 39.57 0.11
C LYS A 757 7.69 39.56 -0.16
N GLU A 758 8.10 38.87 -1.22
CA GLU A 758 9.48 38.79 -1.67
C GLU A 758 9.54 38.91 -3.20
N ILE A 759 10.73 39.24 -3.72
CA ILE A 759 11.00 39.28 -5.15
C ILE A 759 10.76 37.88 -5.73
N PRO A 760 9.95 37.71 -6.80
CA PRO A 760 9.84 36.44 -7.50
C PRO A 760 11.22 35.94 -7.95
N LYS A 761 11.54 34.67 -7.73
CA LYS A 761 12.86 34.10 -8.07
C LYS A 761 12.73 32.91 -9.02
N PRO A 762 13.71 32.70 -9.93
CA PRO A 762 13.81 31.44 -10.64
C PRO A 762 14.00 30.29 -9.64
N ASN A 763 13.36 29.15 -9.89
CA ASN A 763 13.47 27.94 -9.11
C ASN A 763 13.85 26.77 -10.02
N PHE A 764 14.84 26.01 -9.57
CA PHE A 764 15.38 24.84 -10.27
C PHE A 764 15.33 23.56 -9.42
N TRP A 765 14.73 23.63 -8.22
CA TRP A 765 14.80 22.60 -7.19
C TRP A 765 13.42 22.24 -6.65
N ARG A 766 13.25 20.95 -6.31
CA ARG A 766 12.13 20.43 -5.53
C ARG A 766 12.65 19.81 -4.24
N ALA A 767 11.81 19.72 -3.21
CA ALA A 767 12.16 18.95 -2.02
C ALA A 767 12.31 17.47 -2.44
N PRO A 768 13.44 16.80 -2.21
CA PRO A 768 13.63 15.41 -2.65
C PRO A 768 12.56 14.50 -2.07
N VAL A 769 11.93 13.68 -2.92
CA VAL A 769 11.04 12.59 -2.46
C VAL A 769 11.88 11.37 -2.03
N ASP A 770 11.28 10.39 -1.35
CA ASP A 770 12.00 9.18 -0.93
C ASP A 770 12.73 8.47 -2.10
N ASN A 771 12.12 8.40 -3.29
CA ASN A 771 12.79 7.85 -4.48
C ASN A 771 14.02 8.68 -4.91
N ASP A 772 13.94 10.02 -4.79
CA ASP A 772 15.08 10.90 -5.06
C ASP A 772 16.22 10.64 -4.05
N GLN A 773 15.89 10.35 -2.79
CA GLN A 773 16.88 9.97 -1.77
C GLN A 773 17.55 8.63 -2.15
N GLY A 774 16.75 7.62 -2.51
CA GLY A 774 17.20 6.29 -2.92
C GLY A 774 18.19 6.32 -4.07
N ASN A 775 17.85 7.05 -5.13
CA ASN A 775 18.73 7.18 -6.31
C ASN A 775 19.80 8.30 -6.18
N GLN A 776 19.97 8.86 -4.98
CA GLN A 776 20.96 9.88 -4.65
C GLN A 776 20.86 11.19 -5.45
N MET A 777 19.68 11.53 -5.95
CA MET A 777 19.38 12.78 -6.65
C MET A 777 19.90 14.04 -5.92
N PRO A 778 19.76 14.18 -4.57
CA PRO A 778 20.28 15.35 -3.86
C PRO A 778 21.78 15.56 -4.05
N LYS A 779 22.55 14.47 -4.18
CA LYS A 779 24.00 14.51 -4.40
C LYS A 779 24.32 14.76 -5.88
N ARG A 780 23.61 14.09 -6.79
CA ARG A 780 23.82 14.19 -8.24
C ARG A 780 23.52 15.60 -8.77
N TYR A 781 22.51 16.27 -8.22
CA TYR A 781 21.97 17.53 -8.73
C TYR A 781 22.07 18.71 -7.73
N ALA A 782 22.91 18.60 -6.70
CA ALA A 782 23.06 19.60 -5.63
C ALA A 782 23.26 21.05 -6.13
N GLN A 783 23.88 21.21 -7.29
CA GLN A 783 24.12 22.52 -7.89
C GLN A 783 22.81 23.26 -8.25
N TRP A 784 21.74 22.54 -8.59
CA TRP A 784 20.44 23.13 -8.87
C TRP A 784 19.75 23.68 -7.61
N LYS A 785 19.96 23.03 -6.46
CA LYS A 785 19.57 23.58 -5.15
C LYS A 785 20.30 24.89 -4.86
N ILE A 786 21.63 24.88 -5.03
CA ILE A 786 22.48 26.06 -4.84
C ILE A 786 22.05 27.20 -5.78
N ALA A 787 21.79 26.89 -7.06
CA ALA A 787 21.29 27.85 -8.03
C ALA A 787 19.95 28.45 -7.62
N SER A 788 19.03 27.64 -7.07
CA SER A 788 17.71 28.11 -6.63
C SER A 788 17.78 29.01 -5.39
N MET A 789 18.70 28.71 -4.45
CA MET A 789 18.86 29.50 -3.22
C MET A 789 19.65 30.79 -3.44
N TYR A 790 20.63 30.79 -4.33
CA TYR A 790 21.65 31.84 -4.40
C TYR A 790 21.79 32.50 -5.78
N ALA A 791 20.84 32.28 -6.71
CA ALA A 791 20.77 33.03 -7.96
C ALA A 791 20.82 34.54 -7.71
N SER A 792 21.76 35.22 -8.36
CA SER A 792 22.10 36.61 -8.06
C SER A 792 22.25 37.45 -9.31
N HIS A 793 21.73 38.67 -9.28
CA HIS A 793 21.98 39.70 -10.29
C HIS A 793 23.25 40.51 -9.99
N LYS A 794 24.03 40.14 -8.97
CA LYS A 794 25.34 40.72 -8.66
C LYS A 794 26.42 39.76 -9.13
N ASP A 795 27.42 40.28 -9.84
CA ASP A 795 28.53 39.48 -10.35
C ASP A 795 29.52 39.12 -9.22
N TYR A 796 29.42 37.89 -8.75
CA TYR A 796 30.29 37.34 -7.71
C TYR A 796 31.56 36.67 -8.28
N ARG A 797 31.75 36.67 -9.61
CA ARG A 797 32.87 35.96 -10.27
C ARG A 797 34.11 36.83 -10.45
N GLY A 798 33.99 38.15 -10.32
CA GLY A 798 35.08 39.12 -10.53
C GLY A 798 35.59 39.75 -9.23
N ASP A 799 36.57 40.65 -9.36
CA ASP A 799 37.19 41.36 -8.21
C ASP A 799 36.22 42.32 -7.50
N ASP A 800 35.26 42.89 -8.23
CA ASP A 800 34.17 43.69 -7.68
C ASP A 800 32.95 42.80 -7.38
N LEU A 801 32.99 42.15 -6.22
CA LEU A 801 31.95 41.24 -5.72
C LEU A 801 30.58 41.92 -5.46
N CYS A 802 30.47 43.23 -5.69
CA CYS A 802 29.25 44.01 -5.55
C CYS A 802 28.71 44.57 -6.88
N LYS A 803 29.33 44.23 -8.02
CA LYS A 803 28.91 44.74 -9.32
C LYS A 803 27.48 44.28 -9.66
N VAL A 804 26.56 45.22 -9.67
CA VAL A 804 25.14 44.99 -10.02
C VAL A 804 24.97 44.90 -11.53
N LEU A 805 24.41 43.80 -12.03
CA LEU A 805 23.92 43.70 -13.41
C LEU A 805 22.58 44.46 -13.50
N LEU A 806 22.61 45.63 -14.12
CA LEU A 806 21.43 46.48 -14.27
C LEU A 806 20.44 45.86 -15.26
N PRO A 807 19.12 46.00 -15.02
CA PRO A 807 18.12 45.45 -15.92
C PRO A 807 18.04 46.23 -17.24
N GLU A 808 17.71 45.52 -18.31
CA GLU A 808 17.36 46.12 -19.60
C GLU A 808 15.90 46.57 -19.59
N VAL A 809 15.61 47.79 -20.07
CA VAL A 809 14.25 48.36 -20.03
C VAL A 809 13.82 48.91 -21.38
N GLU A 810 12.78 48.32 -21.95
CA GLU A 810 12.10 48.78 -23.15
C GLU A 810 10.70 49.29 -22.77
N ALA A 811 10.40 50.55 -23.09
CA ALA A 811 9.10 51.16 -22.78
C ALA A 811 8.32 51.44 -24.07
N ALA A 812 7.09 50.94 -24.14
CA ALA A 812 6.10 51.26 -25.16
C ALA A 812 4.96 52.10 -24.54
N GLU A 813 3.98 52.50 -25.36
CA GLU A 813 2.85 53.33 -24.91
C GLU A 813 1.92 52.58 -23.93
N ASP A 814 1.73 51.28 -24.15
CA ASP A 814 0.77 50.41 -23.45
C ASP A 814 1.42 49.29 -22.62
N SER A 815 2.76 49.18 -22.66
CA SER A 815 3.52 48.15 -21.95
C SER A 815 4.94 48.56 -21.60
N VAL A 816 5.50 47.93 -20.56
CA VAL A 816 6.91 48.06 -20.17
C VAL A 816 7.52 46.68 -20.06
N LYS A 817 8.65 46.46 -20.73
CA LYS A 817 9.47 45.26 -20.63
C LYS A 817 10.71 45.54 -19.79
N VAL A 818 10.95 44.71 -18.78
CA VAL A 818 12.11 44.78 -17.88
C VAL A 818 12.77 43.41 -17.81
N THR A 819 14.03 43.29 -18.20
CA THR A 819 14.78 42.02 -18.21
C THR A 819 15.90 42.04 -17.18
N TYR A 820 15.95 41.01 -16.33
CA TYR A 820 17.04 40.77 -15.38
C TYR A 820 17.85 39.55 -15.80
N THR A 821 19.18 39.63 -15.69
CA THR A 821 20.08 38.49 -15.80
C THR A 821 20.51 38.04 -14.40
N TYR A 822 20.33 36.76 -14.12
CA TYR A 822 20.77 36.11 -12.88
C TYR A 822 21.91 35.16 -13.19
N LEU A 823 23.01 35.33 -12.46
CA LEU A 823 24.12 34.40 -12.45
C LEU A 823 23.81 33.27 -11.48
N LEU A 824 24.04 32.05 -11.93
CA LEU A 824 23.81 30.84 -11.16
C LEU A 824 25.13 30.35 -10.56
N PRO A 825 25.23 30.18 -9.23
CA PRO A 825 26.43 29.69 -8.54
C PRO A 825 26.68 28.19 -8.75
N THR A 826 26.82 27.81 -10.02
CA THR A 826 27.11 26.47 -10.50
C THR A 826 28.54 26.38 -11.04
N THR A 827 29.03 25.17 -11.26
CA THR A 827 30.31 24.85 -11.87
C THR A 827 30.09 23.78 -12.93
N PRO A 828 30.17 24.12 -14.23
CA PRO A 828 30.44 25.44 -14.81
C PRO A 828 29.38 26.50 -14.49
N ALA A 829 29.75 27.78 -14.52
CA ALA A 829 28.84 28.88 -14.20
C ALA A 829 27.73 29.00 -15.27
N GLY A 830 26.47 28.90 -14.84
CA GLY A 830 25.29 29.16 -15.66
C GLY A 830 24.75 30.57 -15.43
N GLU A 831 23.86 30.99 -16.32
CA GLU A 831 23.04 32.19 -16.13
C GLU A 831 21.64 31.98 -16.71
N CYS A 832 20.65 32.66 -16.15
CA CYS A 832 19.31 32.70 -16.69
C CYS A 832 18.82 34.14 -16.77
N THR A 833 17.77 34.37 -17.57
CA THR A 833 17.12 35.68 -17.65
C THR A 833 15.67 35.59 -17.24
N MET A 834 15.20 36.60 -16.51
CA MET A 834 13.79 36.75 -16.14
C MET A 834 13.28 38.09 -16.69
N THR A 835 12.36 37.98 -17.65
CA THR A 835 11.77 39.13 -18.35
C THR A 835 10.35 39.35 -17.85
N TYR A 836 10.03 40.59 -17.47
CA TYR A 836 8.71 41.02 -17.07
C TYR A 836 8.12 41.97 -18.11
N VAL A 837 6.94 41.68 -18.64
CA VAL A 837 6.17 42.58 -19.50
C VAL A 837 4.89 42.99 -18.76
N VAL A 838 4.80 44.27 -18.38
CA VAL A 838 3.68 44.83 -17.62
C VAL A 838 2.75 45.59 -18.56
N THR A 839 1.47 45.23 -18.62
CA THR A 839 0.45 45.87 -19.45
C THR A 839 -0.46 46.81 -18.64
N GLY A 840 -1.18 47.72 -19.31
CA GLY A 840 -2.00 48.75 -18.64
C GLY A 840 -3.21 48.27 -17.83
N ASP A 841 -3.56 46.99 -17.86
CA ASP A 841 -4.55 46.38 -16.94
C ASP A 841 -3.91 45.75 -15.69
N GLY A 842 -2.59 45.85 -15.54
CA GLY A 842 -1.85 45.32 -14.40
C GLY A 842 -1.43 43.87 -14.54
N THR A 843 -1.66 43.25 -15.69
CA THR A 843 -1.11 41.92 -15.98
C THR A 843 0.40 42.02 -16.12
N VAL A 844 1.10 41.09 -15.48
CA VAL A 844 2.55 40.92 -15.59
C VAL A 844 2.81 39.57 -16.25
N GLN A 845 3.32 39.60 -17.47
CA GLN A 845 3.84 38.40 -18.13
C GLN A 845 5.29 38.20 -17.70
N VAL A 846 5.62 37.00 -17.22
CA VAL A 846 6.96 36.62 -16.80
C VAL A 846 7.49 35.58 -17.77
N THR A 847 8.68 35.79 -18.32
CA THR A 847 9.40 34.79 -19.11
C THR A 847 10.74 34.46 -18.44
N LEU A 848 10.90 33.21 -18.02
CA LEU A 848 12.17 32.64 -17.59
C LEU A 848 12.85 31.96 -18.79
N SER A 849 14.11 32.29 -19.03
CA SER A 849 14.91 31.73 -20.13
C SER A 849 16.26 31.26 -19.60
N TYR A 850 16.65 30.04 -19.97
CA TYR A 850 17.90 29.42 -19.58
C TYR A 850 18.52 28.66 -20.75
N ASP A 851 19.82 28.84 -20.95
CA ASP A 851 20.60 28.11 -21.94
C ASP A 851 21.32 26.94 -21.23
N PRO A 852 20.97 25.68 -21.51
CA PRO A 852 21.50 24.56 -20.76
C PRO A 852 23.01 24.39 -20.81
N VAL A 853 23.59 24.18 -19.64
CA VAL A 853 24.96 23.72 -19.43
C VAL A 853 24.93 22.22 -19.18
N LYS A 854 25.44 21.45 -20.15
CA LYS A 854 25.37 19.97 -20.17
C LYS A 854 25.96 19.33 -18.90
N GLU A 855 27.03 19.91 -18.36
CA GLU A 855 27.75 19.41 -17.20
C GLU A 855 26.95 19.49 -15.88
N LEU A 856 25.83 20.23 -15.86
CA LEU A 856 25.00 20.36 -14.66
C LEU A 856 23.99 19.21 -14.49
N GLY A 857 23.89 18.31 -15.46
CA GLY A 857 22.99 17.15 -15.41
C GLY A 857 21.50 17.52 -15.51
N ASP A 858 20.64 16.56 -15.19
CA ASP A 858 19.20 16.73 -15.28
C ASP A 858 18.68 17.76 -14.27
N MET A 859 17.65 18.49 -14.69
CA MET A 859 17.08 19.58 -13.92
C MET A 859 15.81 19.13 -13.19
N PRO A 860 15.71 19.27 -11.86
CA PRO A 860 14.55 18.83 -11.09
C PRO A 860 13.27 19.61 -11.39
N GLU A 861 13.34 20.94 -11.46
CA GLU A 861 12.21 21.83 -11.77
C GLU A 861 12.69 22.96 -12.69
N PHE A 862 11.81 23.54 -13.52
CA PHE A 862 12.10 24.79 -14.21
C PHE A 862 10.93 25.76 -14.08
N GLY A 863 11.01 26.67 -13.10
CA GLY A 863 9.89 27.55 -12.77
C GLY A 863 10.27 28.84 -12.04
N VAL A 864 9.24 29.55 -11.59
CA VAL A 864 9.34 30.79 -10.83
C VAL A 864 8.57 30.64 -9.52
N MET A 865 9.23 30.96 -8.41
CA MET A 865 8.68 30.92 -7.06
C MET A 865 8.31 32.33 -6.60
N LEU A 866 7.12 32.47 -6.03
CA LEU A 866 6.58 33.70 -5.44
C LEU A 866 6.17 33.43 -4.00
N LYS A 867 6.37 34.41 -3.11
CA LYS A 867 5.81 34.40 -1.75
C LYS A 867 4.74 35.45 -1.63
N LEU A 868 3.53 35.00 -1.27
CA LEU A 868 2.40 35.84 -0.94
C LEU A 868 2.21 35.87 0.58
N ASP A 869 1.39 36.80 1.07
CA ASP A 869 0.94 36.77 2.46
C ASP A 869 0.22 35.44 2.77
N ALA A 870 0.42 34.86 3.95
CA ALA A 870 -0.25 33.63 4.37
C ALA A 870 -1.79 33.75 4.40
N ASP A 871 -2.33 34.96 4.47
CA ASP A 871 -3.77 35.22 4.37
C ASP A 871 -4.35 34.86 2.98
N TYR A 872 -3.52 34.68 1.95
CA TYR A 872 -3.95 34.20 0.63
C TYR A 872 -3.99 32.67 0.59
N ASP A 873 -4.85 32.08 1.41
CA ASP A 873 -4.89 30.64 1.70
C ASP A 873 -5.89 29.85 0.86
N HIS A 874 -6.67 30.47 -0.04
CA HIS A 874 -7.65 29.77 -0.88
C HIS A 874 -7.12 29.59 -2.30
N VAL A 875 -7.08 28.34 -2.77
CA VAL A 875 -6.63 27.98 -4.12
C VAL A 875 -7.81 27.53 -4.97
N THR A 876 -7.91 28.04 -6.19
CA THR A 876 -8.82 27.53 -7.23
C THR A 876 -8.05 27.37 -8.51
N TRP A 877 -8.04 26.19 -9.13
CA TRP A 877 -7.34 25.99 -10.40
C TRP A 877 -8.23 25.30 -11.43
N TYR A 878 -7.96 25.58 -12.70
CA TYR A 878 -8.48 24.82 -13.83
C TYR A 878 -7.31 24.04 -14.44
N GLY A 879 -7.26 22.74 -14.20
CA GLY A 879 -6.15 21.85 -14.54
C GLY A 879 -6.46 20.41 -14.15
N LEU A 880 -5.44 19.55 -14.08
CA LEU A 880 -5.62 18.19 -13.58
C LEU A 880 -5.84 18.17 -12.06
N GLY A 881 -6.69 17.27 -11.57
CA GLY A 881 -6.96 17.11 -10.14
C GLY A 881 -8.06 16.09 -9.81
N PRO A 882 -8.60 16.11 -8.56
CA PRO A 882 -8.29 17.08 -7.49
C PRO A 882 -6.95 16.84 -6.79
N GLU A 883 -6.45 15.61 -6.79
CA GLU A 883 -5.21 15.22 -6.10
C GLU A 883 -3.97 15.76 -6.80
N GLU A 884 -2.81 15.62 -6.17
CA GLU A 884 -1.52 15.97 -6.79
C GLU A 884 -1.15 15.05 -7.95
N THR A 885 -0.51 15.64 -8.96
CA THR A 885 -0.15 15.00 -10.21
C THR A 885 1.28 15.38 -10.60
N TYR A 886 1.98 14.46 -11.25
CA TYR A 886 3.36 14.64 -11.71
C TYR A 886 3.49 14.20 -13.17
N ALA A 887 4.63 14.52 -13.80
CA ALA A 887 4.90 14.22 -15.21
C ALA A 887 4.65 12.74 -15.57
N ASP A 888 4.99 11.82 -14.67
CA ASP A 888 4.85 10.37 -14.77
C ASP A 888 3.67 9.79 -13.98
N ARG A 889 2.89 10.61 -13.26
CA ARG A 889 1.76 10.19 -12.41
C ARG A 889 0.58 11.17 -12.54
N LYS A 890 -0.18 11.05 -13.62
CA LYS A 890 -1.30 11.97 -13.91
C LYS A 890 -2.45 11.38 -14.75
N LYS A 891 -2.40 10.10 -15.12
CA LYS A 891 -3.40 9.47 -15.99
C LYS A 891 -4.76 9.38 -15.32
N GLY A 892 -4.79 9.17 -14.00
CA GLY A 892 -6.01 9.10 -13.20
C GLY A 892 -6.65 10.45 -12.87
N ALA A 893 -6.00 11.56 -13.25
CA ALA A 893 -6.52 12.89 -13.00
C ALA A 893 -7.43 13.38 -14.13
N LYS A 894 -8.50 14.10 -13.76
CA LYS A 894 -9.41 14.72 -14.73
C LYS A 894 -9.07 16.19 -14.89
N LEU A 895 -9.26 16.72 -16.09
CA LEU A 895 -9.28 18.17 -16.28
C LEU A 895 -10.59 18.74 -15.75
N GLY A 896 -10.50 19.66 -14.80
CA GLY A 896 -11.65 20.26 -14.13
C GLY A 896 -11.30 21.52 -13.33
N ILE A 897 -12.32 22.17 -12.76
CA ILE A 897 -12.12 23.28 -11.80
C ILE A 897 -12.19 22.71 -10.40
N TYR A 898 -11.10 22.88 -9.65
CA TYR A 898 -10.95 22.38 -8.29
C TYR A 898 -10.68 23.54 -7.33
N ARG A 899 -11.00 23.33 -6.04
CA ARG A 899 -10.83 24.31 -4.97
C ARG A 899 -10.42 23.62 -3.68
N ASN A 900 -9.45 24.19 -2.98
CA ASN A 900 -9.05 23.78 -1.64
C ASN A 900 -8.33 24.94 -0.92
N LEU A 901 -7.88 24.70 0.31
CA LEU A 901 -6.96 25.60 1.00
C LEU A 901 -5.51 25.22 0.69
N VAL A 902 -4.59 26.19 0.81
CA VAL A 902 -3.15 25.98 0.66
C VAL A 902 -2.65 24.82 1.53
N LYS A 903 -3.12 24.75 2.79
CA LYS A 903 -2.77 23.66 3.71
C LYS A 903 -3.27 22.28 3.27
N ASP A 904 -4.35 22.22 2.49
CA ASP A 904 -4.94 20.96 2.03
C ASP A 904 -4.13 20.35 0.86
N ASN A 905 -3.18 21.12 0.30
CA ASN A 905 -2.24 20.63 -0.71
C ASN A 905 -0.99 19.98 -0.08
N MET A 906 -0.86 20.00 1.26
CA MET A 906 0.16 19.24 1.99
C MET A 906 -0.28 17.78 2.12
N ALA A 907 0.26 16.90 1.27
CA ALA A 907 0.09 15.47 1.45
C ALA A 907 0.71 15.01 2.78
N ARG A 908 0.09 14.01 3.43
CA ARG A 908 0.48 13.57 4.78
C ARG A 908 1.58 12.52 4.75
N TYR A 909 2.58 12.72 3.90
CA TYR A 909 3.77 11.88 3.88
C TYR A 909 4.47 11.97 5.23
N ILE A 910 4.92 10.82 5.76
CA ILE A 910 5.48 10.77 7.11
C ILE A 910 6.74 11.61 7.23
N VAL A 911 7.60 11.58 6.21
CA VAL A 911 8.67 12.53 6.00
C VAL A 911 8.16 13.63 5.06
N PRO A 912 8.12 14.91 5.49
CA PRO A 912 7.77 16.01 4.62
C PRO A 912 8.66 16.06 3.37
N GLN A 913 8.05 16.15 2.19
CA GLN A 913 8.73 16.11 0.90
C GLN A 913 7.92 16.87 -0.16
N GLU A 914 8.38 16.87 -1.42
CA GLU A 914 7.62 17.47 -2.52
C GLU A 914 6.20 16.91 -2.58
N CYS A 915 5.20 17.81 -2.67
CA CYS A 915 3.78 17.48 -2.70
C CYS A 915 2.96 18.60 -3.34
N GLY A 916 1.68 18.33 -3.63
CA GLY A 916 0.71 19.33 -4.02
C GLY A 916 0.86 19.89 -5.44
N ALA A 917 1.76 19.34 -6.26
CA ALA A 917 1.92 19.73 -7.65
C ALA A 917 0.65 19.42 -8.47
N LYS A 918 0.27 20.35 -9.35
CA LYS A 918 -0.85 20.21 -10.28
C LYS A 918 -0.33 20.38 -11.69
N GLU A 919 -0.53 19.37 -12.52
CA GLU A 919 -0.11 19.35 -13.91
C GLU A 919 -1.18 19.95 -14.81
N GLU A 920 -0.72 20.45 -15.95
CA GLU A 920 -1.55 21.05 -16.98
C GLU A 920 -2.52 22.12 -16.44
N VAL A 921 -2.06 23.06 -15.63
CA VAL A 921 -2.89 24.15 -15.14
C VAL A 921 -3.03 25.23 -16.20
N ARG A 922 -4.28 25.58 -16.54
CA ARG A 922 -4.60 26.67 -17.47
C ARG A 922 -4.62 28.01 -16.74
N TYR A 923 -5.22 28.02 -15.55
CA TYR A 923 -5.15 29.13 -14.62
C TYR A 923 -5.29 28.64 -13.18
N ALA A 924 -4.74 29.41 -12.24
CA ALA A 924 -4.93 29.25 -10.81
C ALA A 924 -5.20 30.61 -10.13
N LYS A 925 -6.03 30.63 -9.10
CA LYS A 925 -6.31 31.79 -8.25
C LYS A 925 -5.86 31.45 -6.85
N VAL A 926 -5.09 32.34 -6.24
CA VAL A 926 -4.67 32.26 -4.84
C VAL A 926 -5.19 33.51 -4.15
N THR A 927 -6.20 33.34 -3.31
CA THR A 927 -7.00 34.45 -2.77
C THR A 927 -7.16 34.37 -1.26
N ASP A 928 -7.45 35.52 -0.65
CA ASP A 928 -7.94 35.59 0.72
C ASP A 928 -9.43 35.24 0.78
N ARG A 929 -9.97 35.16 2.01
CA ARG A 929 -11.40 34.89 2.27
C ARG A 929 -12.37 35.89 1.62
N SER A 930 -11.89 37.10 1.26
CA SER A 930 -12.69 38.12 0.58
C SER A 930 -12.64 37.99 -0.95
N GLY A 931 -11.92 37.00 -1.48
CA GLY A 931 -11.73 36.77 -2.91
C GLY A 931 -10.67 37.67 -3.55
N ARG A 932 -9.90 38.42 -2.76
CA ARG A 932 -8.80 39.26 -3.26
C ARG A 932 -7.53 38.45 -3.34
N GLY A 933 -6.71 38.63 -4.35
CA GLY A 933 -5.43 37.93 -4.44
C GLY A 933 -4.81 37.97 -5.81
N MET A 934 -4.25 36.85 -6.26
CA MET A 934 -3.57 36.74 -7.55
C MET A 934 -4.18 35.66 -8.42
N LEU A 935 -4.39 36.00 -9.69
CA LEU A 935 -4.68 35.08 -10.78
C LEU A 935 -3.36 34.79 -11.51
N PHE A 936 -3.06 33.52 -11.73
CA PHE A 936 -1.96 33.00 -12.52
C PHE A 936 -2.54 32.32 -13.76
N GLU A 937 -2.01 32.59 -14.95
CA GLU A 937 -2.52 32.07 -16.21
C GLU A 937 -1.38 31.55 -17.08
N MET A 938 -1.64 30.44 -17.76
CA MET A 938 -0.73 29.91 -18.76
C MET A 938 -0.52 30.91 -19.92
N ASP A 939 0.65 30.84 -20.56
CA ASP A 939 0.87 31.49 -21.84
C ASP A 939 0.67 30.50 -22.99
N GLU A 940 0.15 30.97 -24.12
CA GLU A 940 -0.11 30.12 -25.29
C GLU A 940 1.18 29.58 -25.92
N LYS A 941 2.33 30.27 -25.76
CA LYS A 941 3.63 29.80 -26.26
C LYS A 941 4.17 28.64 -25.43
N SER A 942 4.03 28.71 -24.11
CA SER A 942 4.53 27.65 -23.20
C SER A 942 3.53 26.53 -22.97
N GLY A 943 2.23 26.78 -23.21
CA GLY A 943 1.16 25.83 -22.90
C GLY A 943 0.83 25.80 -21.41
N PRO A 944 0.00 24.84 -20.97
CA PRO A 944 -0.38 24.66 -19.57
C PRO A 944 0.83 24.56 -18.64
N MET A 945 0.73 25.17 -17.45
CA MET A 945 1.83 25.20 -16.47
C MET A 945 1.70 24.09 -15.43
N MET A 946 2.81 23.67 -14.83
CA MET A 946 2.77 23.04 -13.51
C MET A 946 2.55 24.14 -12.46
N PHE A 947 1.63 23.90 -11.52
CA PHE A 947 1.30 24.85 -10.46
C PHE A 947 1.29 24.18 -9.09
N SER A 948 1.89 24.85 -8.09
CA SER A 948 1.84 24.43 -6.69
C SER A 948 1.66 25.65 -5.80
N ALA A 949 0.88 25.51 -4.73
CA ALA A 949 0.69 26.52 -3.70
C ALA A 949 0.72 25.85 -2.33
N LEU A 950 1.82 26.04 -1.59
CA LEU A 950 2.08 25.42 -0.30
C LEU A 950 2.39 26.47 0.77
N PRO A 951 2.33 26.12 2.07
CA PRO A 951 2.79 27.01 3.14
C PRO A 951 4.31 27.18 3.22
N TYR A 952 5.06 26.32 2.52
CA TYR A 952 6.51 26.13 2.68
C TYR A 952 7.23 26.13 1.34
N THR A 953 8.48 26.58 1.35
CA THR A 953 9.42 26.45 0.24
C THR A 953 9.97 25.02 0.13
N PRO A 954 10.49 24.61 -1.04
CA PRO A 954 11.18 23.32 -1.17
C PRO A 954 12.29 23.11 -0.13
N HIS A 955 12.99 24.18 0.26
CA HIS A 955 14.06 24.11 1.27
C HIS A 955 13.53 23.84 2.68
N GLU A 956 12.40 24.44 3.07
CA GLU A 956 11.80 24.22 4.38
C GLU A 956 11.24 22.80 4.51
N LEU A 957 10.64 22.27 3.44
CA LEU A 957 10.17 20.87 3.39
C LEU A 957 11.34 19.89 3.55
N GLU A 958 12.41 20.07 2.75
CA GLU A 958 13.57 19.16 2.75
C GLU A 958 14.28 19.05 4.11
N ASN A 959 14.22 20.10 4.94
CA ASN A 959 14.91 20.11 6.24
C ASN A 959 14.14 19.42 7.38
N ALA A 960 12.86 19.11 7.19
CA ALA A 960 12.02 18.47 8.20
C ALA A 960 12.02 16.94 8.03
N LYS A 961 12.16 16.20 9.14
CA LYS A 961 12.01 14.75 9.20
C LYS A 961 10.64 14.31 9.71
N HIS A 962 9.95 15.21 10.40
CA HIS A 962 8.58 15.03 10.84
C HIS A 962 7.74 16.29 10.56
N PRO A 963 6.41 16.18 10.38
CA PRO A 963 5.55 17.34 10.13
C PRO A 963 5.63 18.41 11.23
N TYR A 964 5.85 18.03 12.48
CA TYR A 964 5.96 18.98 13.60
C TYR A 964 7.29 19.77 13.61
N GLU A 965 8.27 19.41 12.77
CA GLU A 965 9.53 20.15 12.61
C GLU A 965 9.44 21.29 11.60
N LEU A 966 8.35 21.35 10.82
CA LEU A 966 8.11 22.42 9.87
C LEU A 966 7.97 23.78 10.60
N PRO A 967 8.49 24.88 10.02
CA PRO A 967 8.45 26.19 10.64
C PRO A 967 7.01 26.73 10.77
N GLN A 968 6.83 27.80 11.53
CA GLN A 968 5.55 28.51 11.55
C GLN A 968 5.23 29.08 10.17
N VAL A 969 3.97 28.99 9.77
CA VAL A 969 3.52 29.46 8.45
C VAL A 969 3.52 30.99 8.42
N HIS A 970 4.33 31.55 7.51
CA HIS A 970 4.42 33.00 7.28
C HIS A 970 3.97 33.41 5.88
N TYR A 971 3.93 32.47 4.94
CA TYR A 971 3.69 32.76 3.52
C TYR A 971 2.79 31.71 2.88
N THR A 972 2.18 32.10 1.76
CA THR A 972 1.80 31.15 0.72
C THR A 972 2.87 31.16 -0.36
N VAL A 973 3.56 30.04 -0.52
CA VAL A 973 4.60 29.83 -1.52
C VAL A 973 3.95 29.28 -2.79
N VAL A 974 3.91 30.10 -3.83
CA VAL A 974 3.39 29.73 -5.15
C VAL A 974 4.56 29.40 -6.07
N ARG A 975 4.50 28.24 -6.72
CA ARG A 975 5.39 27.87 -7.82
C ARG A 975 4.58 27.75 -9.10
N ALA A 976 4.94 28.54 -10.10
CA ALA A 976 4.48 28.35 -11.48
C ALA A 976 5.68 27.88 -12.29
N ALA A 977 5.57 26.74 -12.96
CA ALA A 977 6.69 26.13 -13.66
C ALA A 977 6.30 25.62 -15.05
N LEU A 978 7.29 25.51 -15.93
CA LEU A 978 7.16 24.76 -17.18
C LEU A 978 6.86 23.29 -16.87
N GLY A 979 7.52 22.78 -15.84
CA GLY A 979 7.35 21.42 -15.36
C GLY A 979 8.38 21.09 -14.29
N GLN A 980 8.24 19.88 -13.78
CA GLN A 980 9.15 19.20 -12.87
C GLN A 980 9.44 17.81 -13.44
N MET A 981 10.60 17.23 -13.15
CA MET A 981 10.83 15.82 -13.47
C MET A 981 9.80 14.91 -12.77
N GLY A 982 9.57 13.72 -13.31
CA GLY A 982 8.70 12.70 -12.69
C GLY A 982 9.12 12.30 -11.27
N ILE A 983 8.23 11.63 -10.53
CA ILE A 983 8.47 11.17 -9.15
C ILE A 983 9.08 9.77 -9.05
N ALA A 984 9.22 9.04 -10.17
CA ALA A 984 9.77 7.67 -10.22
C ALA A 984 8.96 6.66 -9.36
N GLY A 985 9.53 5.48 -9.11
CA GLY A 985 8.89 4.48 -8.25
C GLY A 985 8.92 3.05 -8.74
N ASP A 986 9.75 2.69 -9.73
CA ASP A 986 10.02 1.27 -10.03
C ASP A 986 10.58 0.58 -8.77
N ASP A 987 11.54 1.22 -8.10
CA ASP A 987 12.01 0.99 -6.72
C ASP A 987 12.37 2.33 -6.03
N SER A 988 12.76 2.30 -4.76
CA SER A 988 13.19 3.48 -3.98
C SER A 988 14.62 3.40 -3.44
N TRP A 989 15.49 2.60 -4.06
CA TRP A 989 16.90 2.45 -3.64
C TRP A 989 17.91 2.62 -4.76
N LEU A 990 17.49 2.69 -6.04
CA LEU A 990 18.39 2.89 -7.19
C LEU A 990 17.69 3.57 -8.37
N SER A 991 16.41 3.24 -8.61
CA SER A 991 15.69 3.64 -9.81
C SER A 991 15.57 5.16 -9.96
N VAL A 992 15.90 5.63 -11.15
CA VAL A 992 15.75 7.03 -11.55
C VAL A 992 14.45 7.22 -12.31
N THR A 993 13.97 8.47 -12.38
CA THR A 993 12.88 8.85 -13.27
C THR A 993 13.16 8.40 -14.71
N HIS A 994 12.18 7.79 -15.37
CA HIS A 994 12.33 7.37 -16.76
C HIS A 994 12.64 8.58 -17.66
N PRO A 995 13.53 8.45 -18.67
CA PRO A 995 14.04 9.59 -19.45
C PRO A 995 12.99 10.49 -20.08
N GLU A 996 11.86 9.95 -20.52
CA GLU A 996 10.76 10.71 -21.13
C GLU A 996 10.01 11.63 -20.15
N TYR A 997 10.21 11.48 -18.85
CA TYR A 997 9.65 12.34 -17.80
C TYR A 997 10.70 13.27 -17.17
N LEU A 998 11.88 13.38 -17.77
CA LEU A 998 12.87 14.41 -17.44
C LEU A 998 12.57 15.70 -18.21
N LEU A 999 12.99 16.84 -17.64
CA LEU A 999 12.96 18.10 -18.37
C LEU A 999 14.01 18.08 -19.49
N ASN A 1000 13.62 18.46 -20.70
CA ASN A 1000 14.54 18.49 -21.84
C ASN A 1000 15.54 19.65 -21.71
N ALA A 1001 16.73 19.35 -21.20
CA ALA A 1001 17.85 20.27 -21.04
C ALA A 1001 18.87 20.19 -22.21
N ASP A 1002 18.49 19.65 -23.38
CA ASP A 1002 19.37 19.63 -24.57
C ASP A 1002 19.28 20.93 -25.40
N LYS A 1003 18.25 21.74 -25.15
CA LYS A 1003 17.95 22.96 -25.89
C LYS A 1003 17.56 24.08 -24.95
N LYS A 1004 17.69 25.31 -25.42
CA LYS A 1004 17.23 26.51 -24.70
C LYS A 1004 15.84 26.30 -24.11
N MET A 1005 15.73 26.46 -22.79
CA MET A 1005 14.49 26.33 -22.04
C MET A 1005 13.86 27.70 -21.87
N GLU A 1006 12.58 27.83 -22.25
CA GLU A 1006 11.81 29.06 -22.07
C GLU A 1006 10.44 28.75 -21.47
N PHE A 1007 10.12 29.42 -20.36
CA PHE A 1007 8.85 29.31 -19.66
C PHE A 1007 8.19 30.68 -19.55
N THR A 1008 6.96 30.82 -20.03
CA THR A 1008 6.18 32.05 -19.93
C THR A 1008 4.85 31.78 -19.25
N PHE A 1009 4.50 32.63 -18.29
CA PHE A 1009 3.18 32.67 -17.66
C PHE A 1009 2.78 34.12 -17.35
N ARG A 1010 1.55 34.34 -16.94
CA ARG A 1010 1.03 35.65 -16.55
C ARG A 1010 0.50 35.62 -15.14
N PHE A 1011 0.62 36.73 -14.42
CA PHE A 1011 -0.14 36.94 -13.20
C PHE A 1011 -0.79 38.34 -13.16
N ARG A 1012 -1.90 38.45 -12.43
CA ARG A 1012 -2.59 39.72 -12.18
C ARG A 1012 -3.32 39.70 -10.83
N GLY A 1013 -3.34 40.82 -10.13
CA GLY A 1013 -4.21 41.01 -8.97
C GLY A 1013 -5.69 40.89 -9.31
N ILE A 1014 -6.49 40.36 -8.38
CA ILE A 1014 -7.95 40.19 -8.50
C ILE A 1014 -8.70 40.69 -7.28
#